data_AF-A0A934U0T3-F1
#
_entry.id   AF-A0A934U0T3-F1
#
_cell.length_a   1.000
_cell.length_b   1.000
_cell.length_c   1.000
_cell.angle_alpha   90.00
_cell.angle_beta   90.00
_cell.angle_gamma   90.00
#
_symmetry.space_group_name_H-M   'P 1'
#
loop_
_entity.id
_entity.type
_entity.pdbx_description
1 polymer ?
#
loop_
_entity_poly.entity_id
_entity_poly.type
_entity_poly.pdbx_seq_one_letter_code
_entity_poly.pdbx_strand_id
1 'polypeptide(L)'
;MARIGGRRRSLARTLGRLPRVGQTVRPIGLQDKDLVPLFTDSRQIRSGLADVGYIASRETAFAVHLADLTGRPLLLEGNTGVGKTELARALAQSAGARLIRLQCYEGVGEQEALFAWNHAKQILRLQSSTHAVDVGIFSDEFLLERPLLTALRSEQPTVLLVDEVDKAQIEFDALLLEVLGDFAITIGEYGTVSAVRRPLVILTSGGKRELSEALRRRCHFSRLPNPSSGMERRILAYRIPDAEAGFAITRDTAGQSSADPTELGWHDLLDSLRRRGLLNHVIGFVDALRDNGLPCGPAALVDAVAALQCIDLYDRGQVRGALCATLVHREVELLTFAALFDLWFAVARPDRRTDRDKDTTPSALAERMAAASDDLDASAFGDAVGSIAADLVSEFGEYRSADGDSYSAMQAMRGLDTAETTNRIAMHIAAGLPPTAMSSVIAERTAQAQLDLLQRAVTLETNRLVAQRRGRDRVARYAVPRTAGMDEPDAGDTSELAAVRRAVVDLGRTLAVRQATTRRRARAGEIDLRSTLRRSMSTGGVPITLVRRKPRIAKPELVVLCDMSSSVAEFSYFTLILVDALRKAFSRVRIFAFIDTVDEVTDLFAPGTDLRVAVAKLNSEAAIDIDGRSDYGRALESFASAYPNAMTSRTSLIVIGDARSNYSDPRAAVLRDLVASAKHARWLNPEPRSRWGTGDSAAEAYREQITMCECRNADQLSSVVAELLDS
;
A
#
# COMPACT_ATOMS: atom_id res chain seq x y z
N MET A 1 -61.94 -18.58 -18.58
CA MET A 1 -60.65 -19.23 -18.87
C MET A 1 -60.40 -19.08 -20.37
N ALA A 2 -59.59 -18.09 -20.79
CA ALA A 2 -58.20 -18.25 -21.28
C ALA A 2 -58.15 -18.78 -22.74
N ARG A 3 -57.42 -18.25 -23.74
CA ARG A 3 -56.35 -17.23 -23.94
C ARG A 3 -56.39 -16.85 -25.44
N ILE A 4 -56.50 -15.59 -25.83
CA ILE A 4 -55.42 -14.66 -26.25
C ILE A 4 -54.45 -15.22 -27.32
N GLY A 5 -54.67 -14.83 -28.57
CA GLY A 5 -53.78 -15.00 -29.72
C GLY A 5 -53.74 -13.73 -30.59
N GLY A 6 -52.57 -13.07 -30.56
CA GLY A 6 -52.03 -12.01 -31.42
C GLY A 6 -52.90 -11.23 -32.41
N ARG A 7 -53.06 -9.92 -32.15
CA ARG A 7 -53.20 -8.90 -33.20
C ARG A 7 -52.07 -7.88 -33.09
N ARG A 8 -51.16 -7.90 -34.06
CA ARG A 8 -50.21 -6.82 -34.35
C ARG A 8 -51.00 -5.54 -34.69
N ARG A 9 -50.89 -4.49 -33.86
CA ARG A 9 -51.25 -3.12 -34.22
C ARG A 9 -50.07 -2.20 -33.93
N SER A 10 -49.81 -1.33 -34.89
CA SER A 10 -48.66 -0.43 -34.97
C SER A 10 -48.60 0.55 -33.79
N LEU A 11 -47.47 0.60 -33.09
CA LEU A 11 -47.15 1.61 -32.06
C LEU A 11 -46.17 2.65 -32.63
N ALA A 12 -46.47 3.21 -33.80
CA ALA A 12 -45.64 4.23 -34.46
C ALA A 12 -46.09 5.67 -34.17
N ARG A 13 -46.71 5.94 -33.00
CA ARG A 13 -47.33 7.25 -32.75
C ARG A 13 -47.24 7.77 -31.32
N THR A 14 -46.09 7.61 -30.65
CA THR A 14 -45.75 8.42 -29.46
C THR A 14 -44.23 8.57 -29.24
N LEU A 15 -43.45 8.76 -30.29
CA LEU A 15 -42.09 9.29 -30.14
C LEU A 15 -42.16 10.79 -30.38
N GLY A 16 -42.26 11.55 -29.29
CA GLY A 16 -42.04 12.99 -29.32
C GLY A 16 -40.71 13.28 -30.02
N ARG A 17 -40.72 14.28 -30.91
CA ARG A 17 -39.53 14.71 -31.64
C ARG A 17 -38.38 14.95 -30.66
N LEU A 18 -37.27 14.23 -30.83
CA LEU A 18 -36.01 14.57 -30.17
C LEU A 18 -35.63 16.02 -30.53
N PRO A 19 -35.21 16.85 -29.55
CA PRO A 19 -34.81 18.22 -29.83
C PRO A 19 -33.57 18.22 -30.74
N ARG A 20 -33.54 19.16 -31.70
CA ARG A 20 -32.38 19.35 -32.60
C ARG A 20 -31.19 19.89 -31.79
N VAL A 21 -29.99 19.44 -32.14
CA VAL A 21 -28.71 19.96 -31.64
C VAL A 21 -28.70 21.48 -31.79
N GLY A 22 -28.59 22.21 -30.68
CA GLY A 22 -28.57 23.68 -30.64
C GLY A 22 -29.78 24.36 -29.98
N GLN A 23 -30.81 23.62 -29.56
CA GLN A 23 -31.84 24.18 -28.67
C GLN A 23 -31.42 24.05 -27.21
N THR A 24 -31.28 25.17 -26.50
CA THR A 24 -31.17 25.23 -25.03
C THR A 24 -32.42 24.60 -24.42
N VAL A 25 -32.32 23.34 -24.01
CA VAL A 25 -33.32 22.69 -23.17
C VAL A 25 -33.23 23.37 -21.82
N ARG A 26 -34.23 24.21 -21.48
CA ARG A 26 -34.39 24.66 -20.09
C ARG A 26 -34.65 23.43 -19.23
N PRO A 27 -33.89 23.19 -18.15
CA PRO A 27 -34.13 22.07 -17.26
C PRO A 27 -35.57 22.14 -16.74
N ILE A 28 -36.28 21.01 -16.81
CA ILE A 28 -37.59 20.87 -16.18
C ILE A 28 -37.36 20.95 -14.67
N GLY A 29 -37.80 22.04 -14.03
CA GLY A 29 -37.94 22.12 -12.57
C GLY A 29 -37.05 23.11 -11.81
N LEU A 30 -36.21 23.93 -12.44
CA LEU A 30 -35.44 24.96 -11.74
C LEU A 30 -36.08 26.35 -11.95
N GLN A 31 -36.94 26.74 -11.01
CA GLN A 31 -37.40 28.13 -10.86
C GLN A 31 -36.68 28.78 -9.66
N ASP A 32 -35.35 28.75 -9.63
CA ASP A 32 -34.58 29.54 -8.66
C ASP A 32 -34.03 30.77 -9.36
N LYS A 33 -34.50 31.96 -8.95
CA LYS A 33 -33.99 33.26 -9.44
C LYS A 33 -32.54 33.52 -8.99
N ASP A 34 -32.02 32.70 -8.08
CA ASP A 34 -30.74 32.89 -7.39
C ASP A 34 -29.59 32.06 -8.00
N LEU A 35 -29.88 31.22 -9.01
CA LEU A 35 -28.88 30.41 -9.70
C LEU A 35 -28.36 31.14 -10.95
N VAL A 36 -27.25 31.86 -10.79
CA VAL A 36 -26.52 32.50 -11.88
C VAL A 36 -25.21 31.76 -12.11
N PRO A 37 -25.11 30.89 -13.14
CA PRO A 37 -23.90 30.14 -13.46
C PRO A 37 -22.69 31.07 -13.63
N LEU A 38 -21.53 30.63 -13.16
CA LEU A 38 -20.26 31.33 -13.33
C LEU A 38 -19.73 31.22 -14.76
N PHE A 39 -20.09 30.15 -15.47
CA PHE A 39 -19.57 29.83 -16.80
C PHE A 39 -20.68 29.56 -17.82
N THR A 40 -20.39 29.85 -19.09
CA THR A 40 -21.33 29.65 -20.20
C THR A 40 -21.34 28.22 -20.71
N ASP A 41 -20.15 27.63 -20.92
CA ASP A 41 -19.99 26.25 -21.38
C ASP A 41 -18.69 25.61 -20.87
N SER A 42 -18.56 24.30 -21.06
CA SER A 42 -17.36 23.54 -20.64
C SER A 42 -16.10 23.88 -21.42
N ARG A 43 -16.20 24.52 -22.61
CA ARG A 43 -15.03 24.97 -23.37
C ARG A 43 -14.44 26.24 -22.78
N GLN A 44 -15.30 27.17 -22.34
CA GLN A 44 -14.89 28.36 -21.61
C GLN A 44 -14.14 27.97 -20.32
N ILE A 45 -14.69 27.03 -19.55
CA ILE A 45 -14.03 26.53 -18.33
C ILE A 45 -12.64 25.99 -18.65
N ARG A 46 -12.52 25.11 -19.65
CA ARG A 46 -11.21 24.52 -19.99
C ARG A 46 -10.20 25.56 -20.47
N SER A 47 -10.63 26.55 -21.25
CA SER A 47 -9.74 27.64 -21.69
C SER A 47 -9.30 28.50 -20.52
N GLY A 48 -10.25 28.99 -19.72
CA GLY A 48 -9.95 29.86 -18.59
C GLY A 48 -9.12 29.18 -17.50
N LEU A 49 -9.33 27.87 -17.27
CA LEU A 49 -8.46 27.07 -16.41
C LEU A 49 -7.03 26.99 -16.96
N ALA A 50 -6.87 26.78 -18.27
CA ALA A 50 -5.54 26.74 -18.89
C ALA A 50 -4.82 28.09 -18.81
N ASP A 51 -5.55 29.20 -18.96
CA ASP A 51 -5.00 30.57 -18.87
C ASP A 51 -4.44 30.89 -17.48
N VAL A 52 -4.98 30.27 -16.42
CA VAL A 52 -4.48 30.39 -15.04
C VAL A 52 -3.54 29.24 -14.63
N GLY A 53 -3.20 28.35 -15.56
CA GLY A 53 -2.20 27.30 -15.34
C GLY A 53 -2.73 25.95 -14.86
N TYR A 54 -4.04 25.71 -14.96
CA TYR A 54 -4.66 24.42 -14.66
C TYR A 54 -5.09 23.69 -15.94
N ILE A 55 -4.49 22.53 -16.19
CA ILE A 55 -4.79 21.73 -17.39
C ILE A 55 -5.90 20.72 -17.09
N ALA A 56 -7.14 21.10 -17.36
CA ALA A 56 -8.30 20.22 -17.18
C ALA A 56 -8.53 19.26 -18.36
N SER A 57 -8.96 18.03 -18.05
CA SER A 57 -9.53 17.11 -19.04
C SER A 57 -10.90 17.60 -19.52
N ARG A 58 -11.44 16.97 -20.58
CA ARG A 58 -12.78 17.31 -21.08
C ARG A 58 -13.85 16.89 -20.07
N GLU A 59 -13.64 15.74 -19.44
CA GLU A 59 -14.52 15.13 -18.44
C GLU A 59 -14.60 16.01 -17.20
N THR A 60 -13.46 16.47 -16.68
CA THR A 60 -13.40 17.38 -15.52
C THR A 60 -14.09 18.71 -15.82
N ALA A 61 -13.79 19.33 -16.97
CA ALA A 61 -14.45 20.58 -17.36
C ALA A 61 -15.97 20.43 -17.54
N PHE A 62 -16.42 19.28 -18.04
CA PHE A 62 -17.84 18.97 -18.17
C PHE A 62 -18.53 18.74 -16.82
N ALA A 63 -17.88 18.03 -15.89
CA ALA A 63 -18.40 17.81 -14.54
C ALA A 63 -18.56 19.14 -13.78
N VAL A 64 -17.58 20.04 -13.88
CA VAL A 64 -17.68 21.40 -13.32
C VAL A 64 -18.82 22.18 -13.97
N HIS A 65 -18.95 22.13 -15.29
CA HIS A 65 -20.04 22.81 -15.99
C HIS A 65 -21.43 22.32 -15.52
N LEU A 66 -21.59 21.00 -15.32
CA LEU A 66 -22.84 20.45 -14.80
C LEU A 66 -23.12 20.90 -13.35
N ALA A 67 -22.10 20.95 -12.50
CA ALA A 67 -22.23 21.45 -11.14
C ALA A 67 -22.67 22.92 -11.11
N ASP A 68 -22.02 23.76 -11.91
CA ASP A 68 -22.34 25.18 -12.05
C ASP A 68 -23.76 25.41 -12.62
N LEU A 69 -24.14 24.66 -13.65
CA LEU A 69 -25.46 24.76 -14.29
C LEU A 69 -26.61 24.28 -13.38
N THR A 70 -26.36 23.26 -12.55
CA THR A 70 -27.40 22.66 -11.70
C THR A 70 -27.42 23.21 -10.28
N GLY A 71 -26.40 23.97 -9.88
CA GLY A 71 -26.22 24.44 -8.51
C GLY A 71 -25.99 23.32 -7.50
N ARG A 72 -25.59 22.12 -7.94
CA ARG A 72 -25.28 20.99 -7.06
C ARG A 72 -23.79 20.93 -6.76
N PRO A 73 -23.37 20.55 -5.55
CA PRO A 73 -21.96 20.38 -5.22
C PRO A 73 -21.28 19.32 -6.10
N LEU A 74 -19.99 19.50 -6.37
CA LEU A 74 -19.16 18.52 -7.08
C LEU A 74 -18.21 17.84 -6.09
N LEU A 75 -18.36 16.54 -5.92
CA LEU A 75 -17.42 15.69 -5.18
C LEU A 75 -16.30 15.20 -6.11
N LEU A 76 -15.08 15.60 -5.79
CA LEU A 76 -13.83 15.22 -6.45
C LEU A 76 -13.07 14.20 -5.62
N GLU A 77 -13.06 12.95 -6.08
CA GLU A 77 -12.21 11.88 -5.52
C GLU A 77 -10.98 11.66 -6.40
N GLY A 78 -9.89 11.22 -5.82
CA GLY A 78 -8.67 10.85 -6.54
C GLY A 78 -7.46 10.80 -5.62
N ASN A 79 -6.31 10.44 -6.15
CA ASN A 79 -5.10 10.26 -5.36
C ASN A 79 -4.60 11.62 -4.81
N THR A 80 -3.66 11.56 -3.87
CA THR A 80 -3.01 12.77 -3.36
C THR A 80 -2.21 13.45 -4.47
N GLY A 81 -2.25 14.79 -4.53
CA GLY A 81 -1.41 15.56 -5.46
C GLY A 81 -1.92 15.65 -6.91
N VAL A 82 -3.04 15.01 -7.29
CA VAL A 82 -3.61 15.09 -8.66
C VAL A 82 -4.27 16.44 -9.00
N GLY A 83 -4.21 17.43 -8.10
CA GLY A 83 -4.70 18.79 -8.36
C GLY A 83 -6.17 19.05 -8.00
N LYS A 84 -6.77 18.28 -7.08
CA LYS A 84 -8.16 18.49 -6.60
C LYS A 84 -8.38 19.88 -5.99
N THR A 85 -7.52 20.28 -5.05
CA THR A 85 -7.55 21.60 -4.40
C THR A 85 -7.21 22.72 -5.38
N GLU A 86 -6.25 22.49 -6.28
CA GLU A 86 -5.82 23.49 -7.27
C GLU A 86 -6.92 23.78 -8.30
N LEU A 87 -7.76 22.79 -8.64
CA LEU A 87 -8.91 23.01 -9.51
C LEU A 87 -9.86 24.08 -8.95
N ALA A 88 -10.20 24.02 -7.66
CA ALA A 88 -11.09 25.01 -7.06
C ALA A 88 -10.48 26.41 -7.05
N ARG A 89 -9.18 26.52 -6.79
CA ARG A 89 -8.43 27.79 -6.89
C ARG A 89 -8.45 28.34 -8.31
N ALA A 90 -8.15 27.51 -9.30
CA ALA A 90 -8.13 27.88 -10.71
C ALA A 90 -9.53 28.28 -11.21
N LEU A 91 -10.60 27.61 -10.76
CA LEU A 91 -11.98 27.99 -11.08
C LEU A 91 -12.33 29.37 -10.52
N ALA A 92 -11.98 29.64 -9.26
CA ALA A 92 -12.20 30.95 -8.65
C ALA A 92 -11.47 32.06 -9.41
N GLN A 93 -10.19 31.84 -9.73
CA GLN A 93 -9.38 32.79 -10.48
C GLN A 93 -9.90 33.02 -11.90
N SER A 94 -10.25 31.94 -12.62
CA SER A 94 -10.77 32.00 -13.99
C SER A 94 -12.12 32.71 -14.07
N ALA A 95 -12.98 32.57 -13.06
CA ALA A 95 -14.28 33.23 -13.00
C ALA A 95 -14.24 34.64 -12.38
N GLY A 96 -13.08 35.07 -11.85
CA GLY A 96 -13.01 36.28 -11.01
C GLY A 96 -13.87 36.19 -9.75
N ALA A 97 -14.11 34.97 -9.25
CA ALA A 97 -14.94 34.68 -8.09
C ALA A 97 -14.11 34.65 -6.80
N ARG A 98 -14.75 34.96 -5.68
CA ARG A 98 -14.15 34.83 -4.35
C ARG A 98 -13.98 33.35 -4.00
N LEU A 99 -12.76 32.94 -3.63
CA LEU A 99 -12.50 31.61 -3.08
C LEU A 99 -12.70 31.62 -1.56
N ILE A 100 -13.58 30.76 -1.07
CA ILE A 100 -13.73 30.48 0.36
C ILE A 100 -13.34 29.02 0.58
N ARG A 101 -12.40 28.78 1.49
CA ARG A 101 -11.90 27.43 1.80
C ARG A 101 -12.28 27.03 3.21
N LEU A 102 -12.89 25.87 3.33
CA LEU A 102 -13.05 25.10 4.55
C LEU A 102 -12.10 23.90 4.48
N GLN A 103 -11.09 23.88 5.35
CA GLN A 103 -10.19 22.74 5.47
C GLN A 103 -10.77 21.76 6.50
N CYS A 104 -11.03 20.52 6.08
CA CYS A 104 -11.45 19.47 6.99
C CYS A 104 -10.24 18.76 7.61
N TYR A 105 -10.38 18.44 8.89
CA TYR A 105 -9.42 17.69 9.71
C TYR A 105 -10.18 16.99 10.83
N GLU A 106 -9.52 16.12 11.58
CA GLU A 106 -10.16 15.42 12.68
C GLU A 106 -10.56 16.40 13.79
N GLY A 107 -11.86 16.43 14.12
CA GLY A 107 -12.43 17.35 15.11
C GLY A 107 -12.95 18.68 14.54
N VAL A 108 -12.94 18.87 13.21
CA VAL A 108 -13.71 19.97 12.59
C VAL A 108 -15.19 19.80 12.87
N GLY A 109 -15.83 20.81 13.46
CA GLY A 109 -17.24 20.81 13.80
C GLY A 109 -17.97 22.06 13.33
N GLU A 110 -19.16 22.28 13.88
CA GLU A 110 -19.99 23.45 13.57
C GLU A 110 -19.28 24.77 13.90
N GLN A 111 -18.52 24.83 15.00
CA GLN A 111 -17.89 26.07 15.48
C GLN A 111 -16.76 26.58 14.58
N GLU A 112 -16.06 25.66 13.90
CA GLU A 112 -14.95 25.97 12.99
C GLU A 112 -15.44 26.16 11.56
N ALA A 113 -16.51 25.48 11.18
CA ALA A 113 -17.02 25.47 9.81
C ALA A 113 -18.13 26.50 9.55
N LEU A 114 -19.05 26.69 10.51
CA LEU A 114 -20.28 27.47 10.33
C LEU A 114 -20.23 28.83 11.02
N PHE A 115 -20.18 28.87 12.36
CA PHE A 115 -20.10 30.12 13.13
C PHE A 115 -19.57 29.89 14.53
N ALA A 116 -19.06 30.94 15.18
CA ALA A 116 -18.80 30.95 16.62
C ALA A 116 -19.36 32.22 17.27
N TRP A 117 -19.83 32.13 18.50
CA TRP A 117 -20.23 33.32 19.27
C TRP A 117 -19.03 33.95 19.96
N ASN A 118 -18.90 35.28 19.87
CA ASN A 118 -17.89 36.02 20.64
C ASN A 118 -18.37 36.20 22.09
N HIS A 119 -18.21 35.15 22.90
CA HIS A 119 -18.64 35.15 24.30
C HIS A 119 -17.98 36.24 25.15
N ALA A 120 -16.72 36.58 24.90
CA ALA A 120 -16.06 37.67 25.61
C ALA A 120 -16.78 39.01 25.38
N LYS A 121 -17.14 39.30 24.14
CA LYS A 121 -17.89 40.52 23.79
C LYS A 121 -19.32 40.48 24.35
N GLN A 122 -19.97 39.31 24.34
CA GLN A 122 -21.31 39.13 24.94
C GLN A 122 -21.28 39.38 26.46
N ILE A 123 -20.28 38.85 27.18
CA ILE A 123 -20.12 39.06 28.63
C ILE A 123 -19.89 40.54 28.94
N LEU A 124 -19.01 41.21 28.20
CA LEU A 124 -18.79 42.67 28.36
C LEU A 124 -20.09 43.45 28.13
N ARG A 125 -20.87 43.07 27.12
CA ARG A 125 -22.17 43.70 26.84
C ARG A 125 -23.15 43.50 27.99
N LEU A 126 -23.25 42.29 28.53
CA LEU A 126 -24.10 41.97 29.69
C LEU A 126 -23.67 42.73 30.95
N GLN A 127 -22.36 42.86 31.21
CA GLN A 127 -21.83 43.60 32.37
C GLN A 127 -22.03 45.11 32.26
N SER A 128 -21.97 45.66 31.05
CA SER A 128 -22.18 47.10 30.80
C SER A 128 -23.65 47.52 30.79
N SER A 129 -24.59 46.57 30.68
CA SER A 129 -26.02 46.85 30.53
C SER A 129 -26.73 46.82 31.88
N THR A 130 -27.33 47.94 32.28
CA THR A 130 -28.04 48.09 33.57
C THR A 130 -29.46 47.50 33.56
N HIS A 131 -29.99 47.10 32.41
CA HIS A 131 -31.34 46.53 32.27
C HIS A 131 -31.24 45.13 31.63
N ALA A 132 -31.73 44.12 32.34
CA ALA A 132 -31.47 42.71 32.04
C ALA A 132 -32.35 42.10 30.92
N VAL A 133 -33.31 42.83 30.36
CA VAL A 133 -34.43 42.18 29.65
C VAL A 133 -34.27 42.15 28.11
N ASP A 134 -33.36 42.92 27.50
CA ASP A 134 -33.26 42.91 26.03
C ASP A 134 -31.88 43.36 25.48
N VAL A 135 -30.82 42.62 25.83
CA VAL A 135 -29.44 43.02 25.48
C VAL A 135 -29.03 42.60 24.05
N GLY A 136 -29.87 41.85 23.33
CA GLY A 136 -29.63 41.50 21.92
C GLY A 136 -28.31 40.77 21.67
N ILE A 137 -27.90 39.86 22.57
CA ILE A 137 -26.60 39.17 22.54
C ILE A 137 -26.44 38.16 21.39
N PHE A 138 -27.55 37.79 20.74
CA PHE A 138 -27.59 36.89 19.58
C PHE A 138 -27.84 37.68 18.30
N SER A 139 -26.87 38.49 17.90
CA SER A 139 -26.94 39.36 16.72
C SER A 139 -25.64 39.33 15.92
N ASP A 140 -25.66 39.88 14.70
CA ASP A 140 -24.48 39.98 13.82
C ASP A 140 -23.26 40.59 14.50
N GLU A 141 -23.49 41.45 15.51
CA GLU A 141 -22.42 42.10 16.28
C GLU A 141 -21.51 41.09 17.03
N PHE A 142 -22.06 39.94 17.43
CA PHE A 142 -21.37 38.91 18.23
C PHE A 142 -21.07 37.64 17.43
N LEU A 143 -21.59 37.54 16.22
CA LEU A 143 -21.46 36.37 15.37
C LEU A 143 -20.12 36.41 14.61
N LEU A 144 -19.26 35.44 14.90
CA LEU A 144 -18.03 35.22 14.14
C LEU A 144 -18.34 34.25 13.01
N GLU A 145 -18.40 34.77 11.80
CA GLU A 145 -18.63 33.95 10.61
C GLU A 145 -17.44 33.02 10.33
N ARG A 146 -17.75 31.80 9.93
CA ARG A 146 -16.80 30.79 9.46
C ARG A 146 -17.08 30.45 7.99
N PRO A 147 -16.22 29.66 7.32
CA PRO A 147 -16.28 29.49 5.87
C PRO A 147 -17.66 29.18 5.28
N LEU A 148 -18.46 28.31 5.91
CA LEU A 148 -19.79 27.96 5.39
C LEU A 148 -20.75 29.15 5.47
N LEU A 149 -20.83 29.84 6.61
CA LEU A 149 -21.72 30.99 6.76
C LEU A 149 -21.25 32.18 5.90
N THR A 150 -19.95 32.42 5.83
CA THR A 150 -19.37 33.44 4.94
C THR A 150 -19.71 33.16 3.47
N ALA A 151 -19.76 31.88 3.06
CA ALA A 151 -20.16 31.51 1.70
C ALA A 151 -21.65 31.73 1.44
N LEU A 152 -22.53 31.43 2.40
CA LEU A 152 -23.97 31.70 2.28
C LEU A 152 -24.25 33.20 2.18
N ARG A 153 -23.60 34.03 2.99
CA ARG A 153 -23.84 35.48 3.03
C ARG A 153 -23.12 36.27 1.93
N SER A 154 -22.33 35.62 1.09
CA SER A 154 -21.56 36.30 0.05
C SER A 154 -22.46 36.82 -1.08
N GLU A 155 -22.41 38.13 -1.32
CA GLU A 155 -23.09 38.77 -2.47
C GLU A 155 -22.30 38.59 -3.78
N GLN A 156 -21.00 38.30 -3.67
CA GLN A 156 -20.10 38.14 -4.81
C GLN A 156 -20.17 36.72 -5.39
N PRO A 157 -19.90 36.52 -6.69
CA PRO A 157 -19.68 35.17 -7.23
C PRO A 157 -18.62 34.45 -6.40
N THR A 158 -18.95 33.25 -5.93
CA THR A 158 -18.15 32.55 -4.90
C THR A 158 -17.93 31.10 -5.31
N VAL A 159 -16.70 30.63 -5.11
CA VAL A 159 -16.35 29.20 -5.14
C VAL A 159 -16.07 28.76 -3.72
N LEU A 160 -16.85 27.80 -3.22
CA LEU A 160 -16.67 27.19 -1.90
C LEU A 160 -15.92 25.87 -2.06
N LEU A 161 -14.72 25.80 -1.51
CA LEU A 161 -13.92 24.58 -1.42
C LEU A 161 -14.07 23.97 -0.02
N VAL A 162 -14.64 22.77 0.06
CA VAL A 162 -14.61 21.91 1.25
C VAL A 162 -13.53 20.85 1.02
N ASP A 163 -12.37 21.07 1.58
CA ASP A 163 -11.15 20.32 1.26
C ASP A 163 -10.95 19.15 2.24
N GLU A 164 -10.63 17.96 1.72
CA GLU A 164 -10.36 16.73 2.47
C GLU A 164 -11.52 16.33 3.41
N VAL A 165 -12.75 16.36 2.90
CA VAL A 165 -13.97 16.08 3.69
C VAL A 165 -13.96 14.69 4.35
N ASP A 166 -13.21 13.75 3.80
CA ASP A 166 -13.01 12.42 4.35
C ASP A 166 -12.24 12.40 5.68
N LYS A 167 -11.50 13.47 6.01
CA LYS A 167 -10.83 13.61 7.32
C LYS A 167 -11.75 14.09 8.44
N ALA A 168 -12.93 14.62 8.11
CA ALA A 168 -13.92 15.02 9.10
C ALA A 168 -14.65 13.80 9.68
N GLN A 169 -15.19 13.98 10.89
CA GLN A 169 -16.04 12.98 11.55
C GLN A 169 -17.37 12.80 10.81
N ILE A 170 -18.07 11.68 11.02
CA ILE A 170 -19.28 11.31 10.28
C ILE A 170 -20.41 12.32 10.53
N GLU A 171 -20.48 12.86 11.75
CA GLU A 171 -21.46 13.86 12.18
C GLU A 171 -21.36 15.14 11.34
N PHE A 172 -20.17 15.45 10.83
CA PHE A 172 -19.93 16.61 9.97
C PHE A 172 -20.65 16.49 8.61
N ASP A 173 -20.85 15.26 8.11
CA ASP A 173 -21.57 15.02 6.86
C ASP A 173 -23.03 15.51 6.97
N ALA A 174 -23.63 15.46 8.16
CA ALA A 174 -25.00 15.91 8.40
C ALA A 174 -25.10 17.45 8.34
N LEU A 175 -24.14 18.16 8.92
CA LEU A 175 -24.05 19.62 8.82
C LEU A 175 -23.88 20.07 7.36
N LEU A 176 -22.97 19.41 6.62
CA LEU A 176 -22.80 19.70 5.20
C LEU A 176 -24.07 19.39 4.40
N LEU A 177 -24.79 18.31 4.72
CA LEU A 177 -26.04 17.98 4.03
C LEU A 177 -27.13 19.03 4.29
N GLU A 178 -27.21 19.55 5.51
CA GLU A 178 -28.15 20.62 5.86
C GLU A 178 -27.81 21.89 5.07
N VAL A 179 -26.56 22.35 5.16
CA VAL A 179 -26.09 23.57 4.48
C VAL A 179 -26.18 23.44 2.96
N LEU A 180 -25.66 22.36 2.36
CA LEU A 180 -25.58 22.16 0.91
C LEU A 180 -26.88 21.60 0.31
N GLY A 181 -27.84 21.22 1.15
CA GLY A 181 -29.18 20.85 0.77
C GLY A 181 -29.85 22.04 0.10
N ASP A 182 -30.36 22.96 0.90
CA ASP A 182 -31.12 24.11 0.38
C ASP A 182 -30.29 25.40 0.31
N PHE A 183 -28.97 25.32 0.51
CA PHE A 183 -28.10 26.48 0.67
C PHE A 183 -28.62 27.40 1.77
N ALA A 184 -29.03 26.79 2.89
CA ALA A 184 -29.58 27.46 4.05
C ALA A 184 -29.27 26.67 5.32
N ILE A 185 -29.28 27.35 6.46
CA ILE A 185 -28.98 26.77 7.77
C ILE A 185 -29.76 27.51 8.85
N THR A 186 -30.27 26.80 9.85
CA THR A 186 -30.97 27.44 10.97
C THR A 186 -30.06 27.51 12.19
N ILE A 187 -29.73 28.74 12.60
CA ILE A 187 -28.90 29.01 13.77
C ILE A 187 -29.84 29.41 14.92
N GLY A 188 -30.08 28.48 15.86
CA GLY A 188 -30.89 28.66 17.09
C GLY A 188 -31.62 30.00 17.25
N GLU A 189 -31.09 30.85 18.14
CA GLU A 189 -31.64 32.15 18.52
C GLU A 189 -31.40 33.27 17.49
N TYR A 190 -30.61 33.02 16.44
CA TYR A 190 -30.31 33.98 15.37
C TYR A 190 -31.29 33.88 14.20
N GLY A 191 -31.82 32.68 13.93
CA GLY A 191 -32.75 32.38 12.85
C GLY A 191 -32.12 31.67 11.65
N THR A 192 -32.91 31.54 10.58
CA THR A 192 -32.48 30.85 9.35
C THR A 192 -31.74 31.80 8.42
N VAL A 193 -30.55 31.39 7.99
CA VAL A 193 -29.75 32.09 6.99
C VAL A 193 -29.80 31.31 5.68
N SER A 194 -30.27 31.95 4.61
CA SER A 194 -30.26 31.41 3.25
C SER A 194 -29.19 32.10 2.41
N ALA A 195 -28.65 31.38 1.43
CA ALA A 195 -27.62 31.93 0.55
C ALA A 195 -28.15 33.13 -0.25
N VAL A 196 -27.42 34.24 -0.22
CA VAL A 196 -27.72 35.41 -1.06
C VAL A 196 -27.45 35.08 -2.53
N ARG A 197 -26.33 34.40 -2.79
CA ARG A 197 -25.97 33.83 -4.08
C ARG A 197 -25.41 32.43 -3.85
N ARG A 198 -25.92 31.44 -4.58
CA ARG A 198 -25.42 30.06 -4.44
C ARG A 198 -23.97 29.95 -4.91
N PRO A 199 -23.04 29.48 -4.07
CA PRO A 199 -21.65 29.27 -4.49
C PRO A 199 -21.52 28.03 -5.38
N LEU A 200 -20.51 28.03 -6.25
CA LEU A 200 -20.04 26.80 -6.88
C LEU A 200 -19.26 25.99 -5.83
N VAL A 201 -19.79 24.84 -5.41
CA VAL A 201 -19.23 24.05 -4.32
C VAL A 201 -18.39 22.88 -4.86
N ILE A 202 -17.14 22.81 -4.42
CA ILE A 202 -16.20 21.72 -4.70
C ILE A 202 -15.88 21.02 -3.38
N LEU A 203 -16.19 19.73 -3.28
CA LEU A 203 -15.75 18.86 -2.18
C LEU A 203 -14.59 18.01 -2.68
N THR A 204 -13.49 17.94 -1.93
CA THR A 204 -12.36 17.05 -2.26
C THR A 204 -12.28 15.92 -1.23
N SER A 205 -12.00 14.70 -1.70
CA SER A 205 -11.79 13.55 -0.84
C SER A 205 -10.53 12.79 -1.27
N GLY A 206 -9.74 12.36 -0.29
CA GLY A 206 -8.63 11.42 -0.47
C GLY A 206 -9.04 9.96 -0.36
N GLY A 207 -10.31 9.66 -0.04
CA GLY A 207 -10.80 8.29 0.11
C GLY A 207 -10.42 7.61 1.43
N LYS A 208 -9.95 8.36 2.45
CA LYS A 208 -9.58 7.79 3.76
C LYS A 208 -10.78 7.25 4.55
N ARG A 209 -11.95 7.85 4.34
CA ARG A 209 -13.25 7.46 4.90
C ARG A 209 -14.31 7.54 3.82
N GLU A 210 -15.26 6.60 3.82
CA GLU A 210 -16.47 6.73 3.02
C GLU A 210 -17.40 7.82 3.58
N LEU A 211 -17.80 8.74 2.71
CA LEU A 211 -18.82 9.76 3.02
C LEU A 211 -20.21 9.12 3.09
N SER A 212 -21.09 9.72 3.89
CA SER A 212 -22.48 9.26 4.00
C SER A 212 -23.17 9.18 2.64
N GLU A 213 -24.03 8.15 2.44
CA GLU A 213 -24.78 8.00 1.19
C GLU A 213 -25.65 9.24 0.88
N ALA A 214 -26.16 9.90 1.91
CA ALA A 214 -27.01 11.09 1.78
C ALA A 214 -26.23 12.26 1.15
N LEU A 215 -25.02 12.54 1.65
CA LEU A 215 -24.15 13.58 1.10
C LEU A 215 -23.71 13.23 -0.33
N ARG A 216 -23.33 11.98 -0.59
CA ARG A 216 -22.94 11.52 -1.93
C ARG A 216 -24.05 11.69 -2.95
N ARG A 217 -25.31 11.33 -2.61
CA ARG A 217 -26.47 11.48 -3.49
C ARG A 217 -26.84 12.94 -3.79
N ARG A 218 -26.40 13.89 -2.95
CA ARG A 218 -26.61 15.33 -3.16
C ARG A 218 -25.57 15.94 -4.10
N CYS A 219 -24.42 15.29 -4.27
CA CYS A 219 -23.32 15.77 -5.10
C CYS A 219 -23.35 15.16 -6.52
N HIS A 220 -22.84 15.90 -7.50
CA HIS A 220 -22.26 15.28 -8.69
C HIS A 220 -20.93 14.64 -8.33
N PHE A 221 -20.57 13.57 -9.02
CA PHE A 221 -19.35 12.82 -8.75
C PHE A 221 -18.40 12.88 -9.94
N SER A 222 -17.13 13.18 -9.68
CA SER A 222 -16.06 13.04 -10.67
C SER A 222 -14.80 12.51 -9.99
N ARG A 223 -14.20 11.48 -10.59
CA ARG A 223 -12.86 11.02 -10.19
C ARG A 223 -11.80 11.75 -11.00
N LEU A 224 -10.79 12.29 -10.34
CA LEU A 224 -9.56 12.80 -10.98
C LEU A 224 -8.53 11.66 -11.01
N PRO A 225 -8.27 11.05 -12.17
CA PRO A 225 -7.22 10.05 -12.28
C PRO A 225 -5.84 10.70 -12.21
N ASN A 226 -4.80 9.88 -12.00
CA ASN A 226 -3.44 10.32 -12.29
C ASN A 226 -3.34 10.77 -13.76
N PRO A 227 -2.68 11.90 -14.04
CA PRO A 227 -2.54 12.39 -15.40
C PRO A 227 -1.74 11.40 -16.24
N SER A 228 -2.09 11.32 -17.52
CA SER A 228 -1.28 10.58 -18.49
C SER A 228 0.07 11.26 -18.68
N SER A 229 1.10 10.51 -19.11
CA SER A 229 2.43 11.05 -19.37
C SER A 229 2.41 12.26 -20.34
N GLY A 230 1.44 12.30 -21.27
CA GLY A 230 1.21 13.46 -22.14
C GLY A 230 0.64 14.69 -21.43
N MET A 231 -0.26 14.51 -20.46
CA MET A 231 -0.75 15.59 -19.60
C MET A 231 0.34 16.08 -18.65
N GLU A 232 1.15 15.17 -18.10
CA GLU A 232 2.29 15.50 -17.24
C GLU A 232 3.35 16.34 -17.93
N ARG A 233 3.72 15.98 -19.16
CA ARG A 233 4.59 16.82 -20.01
C ARG A 233 4.07 18.24 -20.12
N ARG A 234 2.76 18.42 -20.30
CA ARG A 234 2.16 19.76 -20.41
C ARG A 234 2.15 20.50 -19.07
N ILE A 235 1.92 19.79 -17.96
CA ILE A 235 2.00 20.35 -16.60
C ILE A 235 3.42 20.84 -16.34
N LEU A 236 4.42 20.01 -16.65
CA LEU A 236 5.84 20.33 -16.52
C LEU A 236 6.24 21.53 -17.37
N ALA A 237 5.86 21.56 -18.65
CA ALA A 237 6.16 22.68 -19.54
C ALA A 237 5.57 24.02 -19.05
N TYR A 238 4.47 23.98 -18.29
CA TYR A 238 3.88 25.17 -17.69
C TYR A 238 4.56 25.57 -16.37
N ARG A 239 4.82 24.61 -15.48
CA ARG A 239 5.39 24.87 -14.14
C ARG A 239 6.89 25.13 -14.15
N ILE A 240 7.61 24.51 -15.09
CA ILE A 240 9.04 24.66 -15.31
C ILE A 240 9.22 25.04 -16.79
N PRO A 241 9.11 26.34 -17.13
CA PRO A 241 9.52 26.82 -18.44
C PRO A 241 10.95 26.35 -18.70
N ASP A 242 11.21 25.77 -19.86
CA ASP A 242 12.50 25.16 -20.20
C ASP A 242 12.85 23.85 -19.46
N ALA A 243 11.87 23.07 -18.99
CA ALA A 243 12.10 21.76 -18.35
C ALA A 243 13.12 20.86 -19.08
N GLU A 244 13.06 20.79 -20.42
CA GLU A 244 14.01 20.01 -21.22
C GLU A 244 15.37 20.69 -21.41
N ALA A 245 15.40 22.02 -21.54
CA ALA A 245 16.63 22.79 -21.73
C ALA A 245 17.37 23.03 -20.41
N GLY A 246 16.71 22.99 -19.26
CA GLY A 246 17.33 23.11 -17.93
C GLY A 246 18.19 21.90 -17.53
N PHE A 247 18.08 20.77 -18.25
CA PHE A 247 19.09 19.70 -18.18
C PHE A 247 20.38 20.04 -18.94
N ALA A 248 20.48 21.24 -19.50
CA ALA A 248 21.69 21.77 -20.13
C ALA A 248 22.37 22.79 -19.23
N ILE A 249 23.09 22.29 -18.21
CA ILE A 249 24.15 23.09 -17.59
C ILE A 249 25.48 22.35 -17.68
N THR A 250 26.42 23.17 -18.13
CA THR A 250 27.86 23.14 -18.37
C THR A 250 28.71 22.25 -17.46
N ARG A 251 29.59 21.45 -18.08
CA ARG A 251 30.91 21.10 -17.53
C ARG A 251 31.62 22.39 -17.15
N ASP A 252 31.51 22.84 -15.91
CA ASP A 252 32.36 23.91 -15.41
C ASP A 252 32.69 23.66 -13.95
N THR A 253 33.63 22.73 -13.72
CA THR A 253 34.69 22.91 -12.72
C THR A 253 35.81 21.90 -12.99
N ALA A 254 37.02 22.43 -13.02
CA ALA A 254 38.29 21.73 -13.12
C ALA A 254 38.42 20.61 -12.08
N GLY A 255 38.61 19.39 -12.56
CA GLY A 255 38.83 18.22 -11.71
C GLY A 255 38.93 16.96 -12.57
N GLN A 256 40.07 16.81 -13.24
CA GLN A 256 40.55 15.58 -13.89
C GLN A 256 39.57 14.94 -14.90
N SER A 257 39.79 15.26 -16.18
CA SER A 257 39.54 14.31 -17.25
C SER A 257 40.30 13.03 -16.93
N SER A 258 39.60 12.03 -16.40
CA SER A 258 39.97 10.63 -16.62
C SER A 258 39.96 10.44 -18.14
N ALA A 259 41.16 10.38 -18.71
CA ALA A 259 41.38 10.19 -20.13
C ALA A 259 41.45 8.68 -20.42
N ASP A 260 40.46 7.92 -19.99
CA ASP A 260 40.39 6.48 -20.25
C ASP A 260 39.21 6.16 -21.19
N PRO A 261 39.46 5.70 -22.44
CA PRO A 261 38.43 5.34 -23.42
C PRO A 261 37.59 4.11 -23.04
N THR A 262 37.73 3.60 -21.82
CA THR A 262 37.05 2.45 -21.24
C THR A 262 35.84 2.82 -20.38
N GLU A 263 35.55 4.13 -20.18
CA GLU A 263 34.35 4.65 -19.50
C GLU A 263 33.04 4.44 -20.30
N LEU A 264 32.73 3.20 -20.70
CA LEU A 264 31.39 2.77 -21.08
C LEU A 264 30.51 2.69 -19.81
N GLY A 265 30.20 3.85 -19.25
CA GLY A 265 29.63 4.03 -17.92
C GLY A 265 28.42 4.98 -17.89
N TRP A 266 28.06 5.45 -16.71
CA TRP A 266 26.93 6.36 -16.47
C TRP A 266 26.86 7.58 -17.41
N HIS A 267 28.01 8.15 -17.77
CA HIS A 267 28.14 9.28 -18.70
C HIS A 267 27.50 9.01 -20.07
N ASP A 268 27.79 7.85 -20.68
CA ASP A 268 27.25 7.47 -21.99
C ASP A 268 25.73 7.26 -21.96
N LEU A 269 25.25 6.64 -20.87
CA LEU A 269 23.82 6.47 -20.64
C LEU A 269 23.14 7.83 -20.60
N LEU A 270 23.67 8.77 -19.83
CA LEU A 270 23.11 10.11 -19.71
C LEU A 270 23.11 10.86 -21.03
N ASP A 271 24.23 10.90 -21.74
CA ASP A 271 24.32 11.56 -23.04
C ASP A 271 23.31 10.96 -24.04
N SER A 272 23.14 9.64 -23.99
CA SER A 272 22.14 8.92 -24.77
C SER A 272 20.70 9.22 -24.35
N LEU A 273 20.43 9.39 -23.04
CA LEU A 273 19.12 9.78 -22.52
C LEU A 273 18.80 11.24 -22.86
N ARG A 274 19.76 12.15 -22.75
CA ARG A 274 19.62 13.56 -23.14
C ARG A 274 19.26 13.70 -24.62
N ARG A 275 19.91 12.92 -25.51
CA ARG A 275 19.57 12.87 -26.94
C ARG A 275 18.18 12.28 -27.22
N ARG A 276 17.74 11.29 -26.43
CA ARG A 276 16.45 10.60 -26.60
C ARG A 276 15.28 11.26 -25.84
N GLY A 277 15.57 12.25 -25.00
CA GLY A 277 14.62 12.94 -24.14
C GLY A 277 14.67 12.44 -22.69
N LEU A 278 15.54 13.05 -21.87
CA LEU A 278 15.69 12.71 -20.44
C LEU A 278 14.39 12.95 -19.67
N LEU A 279 13.67 14.03 -19.98
CA LEU A 279 12.38 14.33 -19.36
C LEU A 279 11.38 13.18 -19.51
N ASN A 280 11.27 12.62 -20.72
CA ASN A 280 10.37 11.51 -21.01
C ASN A 280 10.76 10.24 -20.26
N HIS A 281 12.07 10.04 -20.07
CA HIS A 281 12.61 8.92 -19.30
C HIS A 281 12.29 9.05 -17.80
N VAL A 282 12.40 10.27 -17.24
CA VAL A 282 12.00 10.57 -15.86
C VAL A 282 10.49 10.41 -15.65
N ILE A 283 9.66 10.90 -16.58
CA ILE A 283 8.21 10.69 -16.52
C ILE A 283 7.88 9.20 -16.51
N GLY A 284 8.49 8.42 -17.42
CA GLY A 284 8.29 6.97 -17.46
C GLY A 284 8.77 6.26 -16.19
N PHE A 285 9.82 6.77 -15.54
CA PHE A 285 10.29 6.26 -14.25
C PHE A 285 9.26 6.52 -13.14
N VAL A 286 8.68 7.72 -13.09
CA VAL A 286 7.63 8.06 -12.12
C VAL A 286 6.35 7.23 -12.38
N ASP A 287 5.98 7.00 -13.65
CA ASP A 287 4.90 6.09 -14.01
C ASP A 287 5.16 4.67 -13.48
N ALA A 288 6.38 4.17 -13.62
CA ALA A 288 6.77 2.85 -13.10
C ALA A 288 6.74 2.79 -11.56
N LEU A 289 7.11 3.87 -10.86
CA LEU A 289 7.00 3.95 -9.41
C LEU A 289 5.53 3.88 -8.96
N ARG A 290 4.63 4.61 -9.65
CA ARG A 290 3.17 4.55 -9.39
C ARG A 290 2.60 3.15 -9.59
N ASP A 291 2.95 2.50 -10.70
CA ASP A 291 2.50 1.16 -11.03
C ASP A 291 2.97 0.09 -10.01
N ASN A 292 3.98 0.42 -9.20
CA ASN A 292 4.52 -0.44 -8.13
C ASN A 292 4.21 0.07 -6.71
N GLY A 293 3.25 0.98 -6.58
CA GLY A 293 2.64 1.35 -5.29
C GLY A 293 3.18 2.61 -4.63
N LEU A 294 4.08 3.38 -5.28
CA LEU A 294 4.54 4.66 -4.75
C LEU A 294 3.58 5.79 -5.19
N PRO A 295 3.03 6.60 -4.26
CA PRO A 295 2.04 7.63 -4.56
C PRO A 295 2.67 8.91 -5.13
N CYS A 296 3.42 8.78 -6.23
CA CYS A 296 4.11 9.92 -6.84
C CYS A 296 3.15 10.78 -7.68
N GLY A 297 2.50 11.76 -7.06
CA GLY A 297 1.62 12.70 -7.78
C GLY A 297 2.37 13.64 -8.75
N PRO A 298 1.63 14.41 -9.58
CA PRO A 298 2.22 15.39 -10.50
C PRO A 298 3.08 16.46 -9.82
N ALA A 299 2.75 16.84 -8.57
CA ALA A 299 3.57 17.74 -7.78
C ALA A 299 4.96 17.15 -7.49
N ALA A 300 5.03 15.88 -7.07
CA ALA A 300 6.29 15.19 -6.82
C ALA A 300 7.14 15.07 -8.10
N LEU A 301 6.51 14.86 -9.25
CA LEU A 301 7.19 14.88 -10.55
C LEU A 301 7.76 16.27 -10.90
N VAL A 302 7.02 17.35 -10.62
CA VAL A 302 7.53 18.73 -10.80
C VAL A 302 8.73 18.96 -9.88
N ASP A 303 8.64 18.57 -8.61
CA ASP A 303 9.74 18.71 -7.64
C ASP A 303 10.97 17.89 -8.05
N ALA A 304 10.77 16.66 -8.54
CA ALA A 304 11.83 15.80 -9.04
C ALA A 304 12.55 16.42 -10.24
N VAL A 305 11.81 16.95 -11.22
CA VAL A 305 12.41 17.60 -12.40
C VAL A 305 13.15 18.88 -12.00
N ALA A 306 12.60 19.69 -11.09
CA ALA A 306 13.28 20.88 -10.58
C ALA A 306 14.56 20.53 -9.81
N ALA A 307 14.54 19.47 -8.99
CA ALA A 307 15.73 19.00 -8.26
C ALA A 307 16.83 18.53 -9.21
N LEU A 308 16.48 17.82 -10.29
CA LEU A 308 17.43 17.38 -11.30
C LEU A 308 18.12 18.54 -12.05
N GLN A 309 17.51 19.72 -12.10
CA GLN A 309 18.13 20.92 -12.70
C GLN A 309 19.15 21.61 -11.78
N CYS A 310 19.21 21.20 -10.50
CA CYS A 310 20.03 21.83 -9.46
C CYS A 310 21.24 20.99 -9.04
N ILE A 311 21.47 19.83 -9.66
CA ILE A 311 22.53 18.89 -9.30
C ILE A 311 23.46 18.59 -10.48
N ASP A 312 24.62 17.99 -10.21
CA ASP A 312 25.44 17.41 -11.27
C ASP A 312 24.81 16.10 -11.75
N LEU A 313 24.25 16.13 -12.97
CA LEU A 313 23.66 14.93 -13.58
C LEU A 313 24.71 13.84 -13.82
N TYR A 314 25.98 14.19 -14.07
CA TYR A 314 27.05 13.23 -14.31
C TYR A 314 27.46 12.45 -13.04
N ASP A 315 26.98 12.85 -11.87
CA ASP A 315 27.08 12.06 -10.64
C ASP A 315 25.82 11.19 -10.45
N ARG A 316 25.95 9.88 -10.65
CA ARG A 316 24.86 8.90 -10.46
C ARG A 316 24.28 8.95 -9.06
N GLY A 317 25.13 9.17 -8.05
CA GLY A 317 24.74 9.27 -6.65
C GLY A 317 23.84 10.48 -6.41
N GLN A 318 24.18 11.63 -6.98
CA GLN A 318 23.35 12.84 -6.90
C GLN A 318 22.00 12.66 -7.60
N VAL A 319 21.97 12.08 -8.81
CA VAL A 319 20.71 11.82 -9.53
C VAL A 319 19.81 10.86 -8.75
N ARG A 320 20.37 9.77 -8.24
CA ARG A 320 19.64 8.82 -7.40
C ARG A 320 19.14 9.49 -6.12
N GLY A 321 19.98 10.28 -5.47
CA GLY A 321 19.66 11.00 -4.23
C GLY A 321 18.55 12.03 -4.42
N ALA A 322 18.61 12.84 -5.47
CA ALA A 322 17.60 13.85 -5.79
C ALA A 322 16.24 13.21 -6.10
N LEU A 323 16.21 12.15 -6.93
CA LEU A 323 14.98 11.42 -7.23
C LEU A 323 14.43 10.73 -5.98
N CYS A 324 15.28 10.14 -5.14
CA CYS A 324 14.85 9.51 -3.89
C CYS A 324 14.24 10.55 -2.94
N ALA A 325 14.91 11.68 -2.74
CA ALA A 325 14.47 12.73 -1.82
C ALA A 325 13.15 13.40 -2.23
N THR A 326 12.82 13.39 -3.52
CA THR A 326 11.61 14.02 -4.06
C THR A 326 10.44 13.05 -4.27
N LEU A 327 10.72 11.77 -4.51
CA LEU A 327 9.71 10.78 -4.90
C LEU A 327 9.39 9.74 -3.81
N VAL A 328 10.26 9.58 -2.81
CA VAL A 328 10.07 8.62 -1.71
C VAL A 328 9.59 9.36 -0.46
N HIS A 329 8.52 8.88 0.14
CA HIS A 329 7.90 9.47 1.34
C HIS A 329 8.01 8.56 2.56
N ARG A 330 8.31 7.27 2.36
CA ARG A 330 8.44 6.28 3.44
C ARG A 330 9.65 5.38 3.24
N GLU A 331 10.20 4.90 4.36
CA GLU A 331 11.35 3.99 4.35
C GLU A 331 11.05 2.66 3.61
N VAL A 332 9.83 2.14 3.72
CA VAL A 332 9.42 0.90 3.03
C VAL A 332 9.48 1.01 1.50
N GLU A 333 9.37 2.22 0.95
CA GLU A 333 9.39 2.49 -0.49
C GLU A 333 10.82 2.48 -1.06
N LEU A 334 11.86 2.56 -0.20
CA LEU A 334 13.26 2.64 -0.64
C LEU A 334 13.71 1.42 -1.44
N LEU A 335 13.23 0.23 -1.09
CA LEU A 335 13.58 -1.01 -1.79
C LEU A 335 12.99 -1.03 -3.20
N THR A 336 11.70 -0.70 -3.33
CA THR A 336 11.01 -0.58 -4.61
C THR A 336 11.63 0.51 -5.49
N PHE A 337 11.91 1.69 -4.90
CA PHE A 337 12.59 2.78 -5.59
C PHE A 337 13.97 2.38 -6.09
N ALA A 338 14.81 1.77 -5.24
CA ALA A 338 16.16 1.39 -5.61
C ALA A 338 16.16 0.38 -6.78
N ALA A 339 15.33 -0.65 -6.69
CA ALA A 339 15.20 -1.66 -7.74
C ALA A 339 14.71 -1.06 -9.07
N LEU A 340 13.71 -0.16 -9.03
CA LEU A 340 13.23 0.53 -10.24
C LEU A 340 14.27 1.50 -10.79
N PHE A 341 15.00 2.22 -9.93
CA PHE A 341 16.05 3.14 -10.35
C PHE A 341 17.14 2.38 -11.12
N ASP A 342 17.60 1.25 -10.58
CA ASP A 342 18.61 0.43 -11.24
C ASP A 342 18.10 -0.17 -12.55
N LEU A 343 16.81 -0.52 -12.64
CA LEU A 343 16.19 -1.00 -13.87
C LEU A 343 16.02 0.10 -14.95
N TRP A 344 15.57 1.29 -14.55
CA TRP A 344 15.29 2.40 -15.47
C TRP A 344 16.56 3.08 -15.94
N PHE A 345 17.53 3.23 -15.04
CA PHE A 345 18.81 3.87 -15.30
C PHE A 345 19.96 2.85 -15.38
N ALA A 346 19.67 1.65 -15.90
CA ALA A 346 20.67 0.63 -16.17
C ALA A 346 21.67 1.11 -17.24
N VAL A 347 22.96 1.08 -16.90
CA VAL A 347 24.04 1.37 -17.86
C VAL A 347 24.10 0.22 -18.87
N ALA A 348 24.06 0.55 -20.15
CA ALA A 348 24.17 -0.45 -21.21
C ALA A 348 25.62 -0.92 -21.30
N ARG A 349 25.87 -2.21 -21.01
CA ARG A 349 27.15 -2.85 -21.27
C ARG A 349 27.13 -3.43 -22.70
N PRO A 350 28.25 -3.38 -23.44
CA PRO A 350 28.32 -3.90 -24.80
C PRO A 350 27.91 -5.38 -24.82
N ASP A 351 27.05 -5.74 -25.76
CA ASP A 351 26.61 -7.11 -25.99
C ASP A 351 27.79 -7.90 -26.59
N ARG A 352 28.54 -8.62 -25.73
CA ARG A 352 29.73 -9.39 -26.13
C ARG A 352 29.40 -10.68 -26.91
N ARG A 353 28.17 -10.86 -27.38
CA ARG A 353 27.75 -12.02 -28.19
C ARG A 353 28.62 -12.32 -29.41
N THR A 354 29.23 -11.31 -30.01
CA THR A 354 30.07 -11.47 -31.20
C THR A 354 31.51 -11.86 -30.86
N ASP A 355 31.97 -11.60 -29.64
CA ASP A 355 33.25 -12.06 -29.06
C ASP A 355 32.97 -13.13 -28.00
N ARG A 356 32.37 -14.25 -28.41
CA ARG A 356 32.35 -15.45 -27.56
C ARG A 356 33.79 -15.92 -27.40
N ASP A 357 34.44 -15.48 -26.33
CA ASP A 357 35.74 -16.02 -25.97
C ASP A 357 35.52 -17.46 -25.51
N LYS A 358 36.06 -18.42 -26.27
CA LYS A 358 35.85 -19.87 -26.02
C LYS A 358 36.43 -20.32 -24.67
N ASP A 359 37.20 -19.46 -24.03
CA ASP A 359 37.87 -19.69 -22.75
C ASP A 359 37.08 -19.17 -21.54
N THR A 360 35.87 -18.60 -21.74
CA THR A 360 35.02 -18.12 -20.64
C THR A 360 34.36 -19.29 -19.91
N THR A 361 35.09 -19.86 -18.96
CA THR A 361 34.62 -20.96 -18.10
C THR A 361 34.18 -20.44 -16.73
N PRO A 362 33.30 -21.15 -16.00
CA PRO A 362 32.94 -20.76 -14.64
C PRO A 362 34.12 -20.62 -13.69
N SER A 363 35.14 -21.47 -13.84
CA SER A 363 36.37 -21.40 -13.05
C SER A 363 37.18 -20.14 -13.38
N ALA A 364 37.30 -19.76 -14.66
CA ALA A 364 37.95 -18.52 -15.08
C ALA A 364 37.21 -17.26 -14.57
N LEU A 365 35.87 -17.30 -14.51
CA LEU A 365 35.07 -16.21 -13.94
C LEU A 365 35.25 -16.13 -12.41
N ALA A 366 35.36 -17.27 -11.72
CA ALA A 366 35.72 -17.31 -10.31
C ALA A 366 37.15 -16.78 -10.05
N GLU A 367 38.10 -17.00 -10.95
CA GLU A 367 39.46 -16.41 -10.87
C GLU A 367 39.41 -14.90 -10.99
N ARG A 368 38.69 -14.40 -11.99
CA ARG A 368 38.50 -12.97 -12.19
C ARG A 368 37.83 -12.30 -10.99
N MET A 369 36.86 -12.97 -10.36
CA MET A 369 36.21 -12.46 -9.16
C MET A 369 37.18 -12.38 -7.98
N ALA A 370 37.98 -13.42 -7.74
CA ALA A 370 38.98 -13.42 -6.68
C ALA A 370 40.08 -12.39 -6.91
N ALA A 371 40.53 -12.22 -8.16
CA ALA A 371 41.54 -11.21 -8.51
C ALA A 371 41.02 -9.78 -8.34
N ALA A 372 39.74 -9.52 -8.67
CA ALA A 372 39.13 -8.21 -8.45
C ALA A 372 39.09 -7.82 -6.95
N SER A 373 39.04 -8.80 -6.06
CA SER A 373 39.01 -8.57 -4.61
C SER A 373 40.26 -7.87 -4.05
N ASP A 374 41.36 -7.82 -4.81
CA ASP A 374 42.59 -7.09 -4.46
C ASP A 374 42.48 -5.57 -4.67
N ASP A 375 41.49 -5.10 -5.43
CA ASP A 375 41.36 -3.69 -5.76
C ASP A 375 40.88 -2.87 -4.55
N LEU A 376 41.70 -1.92 -4.11
CA LEU A 376 41.36 -0.98 -3.04
C LEU A 376 40.39 0.12 -3.49
N ASP A 377 40.16 0.25 -4.81
CA ASP A 377 39.19 1.18 -5.36
C ASP A 377 37.81 0.51 -5.53
N ALA A 378 36.82 1.05 -4.82
CA ALA A 378 35.45 0.55 -4.86
C ALA A 378 34.81 0.69 -6.25
N SER A 379 35.23 1.68 -7.05
CA SER A 379 34.71 1.86 -8.42
C SER A 379 35.21 0.76 -9.34
N ALA A 380 36.53 0.54 -9.39
CA ALA A 380 37.15 -0.52 -10.17
C ALA A 380 36.60 -1.92 -9.82
N PHE A 381 36.46 -2.21 -8.52
CA PHE A 381 35.85 -3.45 -8.06
C PHE A 381 34.41 -3.62 -8.57
N GLY A 382 33.59 -2.57 -8.46
CA GLY A 382 32.21 -2.60 -8.94
C GLY A 382 32.10 -2.85 -10.45
N ASP A 383 32.99 -2.27 -11.25
CA ASP A 383 33.02 -2.46 -12.70
C ASP A 383 33.43 -3.88 -13.09
N ALA A 384 34.42 -4.44 -12.40
CA ALA A 384 34.86 -5.82 -12.53
C ALA A 384 33.71 -6.80 -12.21
N VAL A 385 33.05 -6.63 -11.05
CA VAL A 385 31.89 -7.45 -10.64
C VAL A 385 30.77 -7.37 -11.68
N GLY A 386 30.44 -6.17 -12.15
CA GLY A 386 29.43 -6.03 -13.20
C GLY A 386 29.83 -6.67 -14.53
N SER A 387 31.13 -6.74 -14.85
CA SER A 387 31.60 -7.35 -16.10
C SER A 387 31.50 -8.86 -16.01
N ILE A 388 31.87 -9.42 -14.86
CA ILE A 388 31.73 -10.85 -14.58
C ILE A 388 30.24 -11.24 -14.61
N ALA A 389 29.36 -10.42 -14.03
CA ALA A 389 27.91 -10.64 -14.10
C ALA A 389 27.37 -10.61 -15.55
N ALA A 390 27.82 -9.68 -16.39
CA ALA A 390 27.44 -9.61 -17.81
C ALA A 390 27.87 -10.86 -18.59
N ASP A 391 29.10 -11.32 -18.37
CA ASP A 391 29.62 -12.54 -19.00
C ASP A 391 28.82 -13.77 -18.52
N LEU A 392 28.60 -13.90 -17.20
CA LEU A 392 27.80 -14.99 -16.60
C LEU A 392 26.39 -15.09 -17.18
N VAL A 393 25.66 -13.96 -17.24
CA VAL A 393 24.28 -13.95 -17.73
C VAL A 393 24.21 -14.21 -19.23
N SER A 394 25.15 -13.64 -19.99
CA SER A 394 25.15 -13.78 -21.45
C SER A 394 25.48 -15.20 -21.89
N GLU A 395 26.35 -15.90 -21.16
CA GLU A 395 26.86 -17.22 -21.53
C GLU A 395 26.09 -18.37 -20.89
N PHE A 396 25.71 -18.25 -19.62
CA PHE A 396 25.07 -19.32 -18.86
C PHE A 396 23.60 -19.02 -18.50
N GLY A 397 23.13 -17.78 -18.67
CA GLY A 397 21.79 -17.35 -18.26
C GLY A 397 20.69 -17.52 -19.30
N GLU A 398 21.00 -17.83 -20.57
CA GLU A 398 20.00 -17.87 -21.65
C GLU A 398 19.18 -19.17 -21.66
N TYR A 399 17.86 -19.05 -21.81
CA TYR A 399 16.96 -20.17 -21.99
C TYR A 399 15.76 -19.86 -22.87
N ARG A 400 15.10 -20.91 -23.35
CA ARG A 400 13.84 -20.82 -24.09
C ARG A 400 12.65 -20.88 -23.15
N SER A 401 11.85 -19.82 -23.14
CA SER A 401 10.53 -19.77 -22.51
C SER A 401 9.43 -19.97 -23.56
N ALA A 402 8.18 -20.18 -23.12
CA ALA A 402 7.02 -20.24 -24.00
C ALA A 402 6.86 -18.97 -24.88
N ASP A 403 7.30 -17.82 -24.37
CA ASP A 403 7.31 -16.53 -25.06
C ASP A 403 8.64 -16.24 -25.79
N GLY A 404 9.45 -17.25 -26.10
CA GLY A 404 10.76 -17.12 -26.77
C GLY A 404 11.96 -17.02 -25.82
N ASP A 405 13.13 -16.67 -26.37
CA ASP A 405 14.41 -16.64 -25.64
C ASP A 405 14.41 -15.58 -24.52
N SER A 406 14.86 -15.96 -23.32
CA SER A 406 14.88 -15.14 -22.10
C SER A 406 16.15 -15.42 -21.29
N TYR A 407 16.38 -14.64 -20.22
CA TYR A 407 17.51 -14.82 -19.31
C TYR A 407 17.04 -15.15 -17.90
N SER A 408 17.83 -15.93 -17.17
CA SER A 408 17.58 -16.34 -15.79
C SER A 408 18.85 -16.21 -14.95
N ALA A 409 18.75 -15.44 -13.86
CA ALA A 409 19.82 -15.32 -12.87
C ALA A 409 20.14 -16.69 -12.26
N MET A 410 19.14 -17.54 -12.03
CA MET A 410 19.34 -18.89 -11.52
C MET A 410 20.20 -19.74 -12.46
N GLN A 411 19.98 -19.66 -13.77
CA GLN A 411 20.77 -20.43 -14.73
C GLN A 411 22.19 -19.89 -14.86
N ALA A 412 22.34 -18.56 -14.86
CA ALA A 412 23.64 -17.91 -14.82
C ALA A 412 24.44 -18.36 -13.60
N MET A 413 23.82 -18.36 -12.41
CA MET A 413 24.45 -18.78 -11.17
C MET A 413 24.71 -20.28 -11.09
N ARG A 414 23.89 -21.14 -11.71
CA ARG A 414 24.15 -22.59 -11.78
C ARG A 414 25.40 -22.94 -12.57
N GLY A 415 25.85 -22.05 -13.45
CA GLY A 415 27.14 -22.19 -14.11
C GLY A 415 28.30 -22.11 -13.12
N LEU A 416 28.15 -21.37 -12.02
CA LEU A 416 29.20 -21.07 -11.04
C LEU A 416 29.10 -22.00 -9.81
N ASP A 417 30.19 -22.67 -9.44
CA ASP A 417 30.28 -23.31 -8.13
C ASP A 417 30.51 -22.22 -7.07
N THR A 418 29.45 -21.92 -6.31
CA THR A 418 29.48 -20.86 -5.30
C THR A 418 30.41 -21.18 -4.14
N ALA A 419 30.53 -22.45 -3.74
CA ALA A 419 31.39 -22.84 -2.63
C ALA A 419 32.87 -22.74 -3.04
N GLU A 420 33.20 -23.20 -4.24
CA GLU A 420 34.54 -23.04 -4.82
C GLU A 420 34.89 -21.55 -4.99
N THR A 421 33.96 -20.74 -5.49
CA THR A 421 34.18 -19.30 -5.70
C THR A 421 34.43 -18.57 -4.39
N THR A 422 33.59 -18.79 -3.36
CA THR A 422 33.79 -18.20 -2.02
C THR A 422 35.14 -18.60 -1.44
N ASN A 423 35.52 -19.88 -1.56
CA ASN A 423 36.80 -20.35 -1.03
C ASN A 423 37.99 -19.67 -1.74
N ARG A 424 37.92 -19.50 -3.06
CA ARG A 424 38.98 -18.83 -3.83
C ARG A 424 39.12 -17.36 -3.46
N ILE A 425 38.00 -16.65 -3.32
CA ILE A 425 38.00 -15.26 -2.84
C ILE A 425 38.59 -15.18 -1.42
N ALA A 426 38.17 -16.07 -0.51
CA ALA A 426 38.66 -16.10 0.86
C ALA A 426 40.16 -16.38 0.93
N MET A 427 40.67 -17.32 0.13
CA MET A 427 42.12 -17.60 0.02
C MET A 427 42.89 -16.37 -0.46
N HIS A 428 42.34 -15.63 -1.42
CA HIS A 428 42.96 -14.43 -1.99
C HIS A 428 43.03 -13.29 -0.95
N ILE A 429 41.92 -13.02 -0.26
CA ILE A 429 41.87 -12.03 0.83
C ILE A 429 42.79 -12.42 1.98
N ALA A 430 42.82 -13.71 2.35
CA ALA A 430 43.66 -14.22 3.42
C ALA A 430 45.16 -14.07 3.10
N ALA A 431 45.57 -14.11 1.83
CA ALA A 431 46.96 -13.89 1.42
C ALA A 431 47.46 -12.47 1.74
N GLY A 432 46.56 -11.48 1.80
CA GLY A 432 46.85 -10.10 2.19
C GLY A 432 46.81 -9.84 3.70
N LEU A 433 46.42 -10.81 4.52
CA LEU A 433 46.24 -10.69 5.97
C LEU A 433 47.27 -11.53 6.75
N PRO A 434 47.61 -11.14 8.00
CA PRO A 434 48.48 -11.97 8.84
C PRO A 434 47.80 -13.32 9.15
N PRO A 435 48.54 -14.45 9.19
CA PRO A 435 47.96 -15.79 9.35
C PRO A 435 47.48 -16.05 10.78
N THR A 436 46.27 -15.56 11.09
CA THR A 436 45.60 -15.72 12.38
C THR A 436 44.21 -16.31 12.20
N ALA A 437 43.67 -16.94 13.25
CA ALA A 437 42.29 -17.45 13.24
C ALA A 437 41.26 -16.35 12.95
N MET A 438 41.50 -15.12 13.42
CA MET A 438 40.65 -13.96 13.14
C MET A 438 40.70 -13.57 11.66
N SER A 439 41.87 -13.60 11.02
CA SER A 439 42.02 -13.28 9.60
C SER A 439 41.29 -14.25 8.69
N SER A 440 41.24 -15.55 9.04
CA SER A 440 40.45 -16.55 8.31
C SER A 440 38.96 -16.22 8.36
N VAL A 441 38.45 -15.87 9.54
CA VAL A 441 37.04 -15.50 9.73
C VAL A 441 36.70 -14.21 8.97
N ILE A 442 37.60 -13.22 8.96
CA ILE A 442 37.42 -11.98 8.18
C ILE A 442 37.39 -12.31 6.68
N ALA A 443 38.35 -13.11 6.19
CA ALA A 443 38.42 -13.46 4.78
C ALA A 443 37.19 -14.24 4.31
N GLU A 444 36.70 -15.21 5.09
CA GLU A 444 35.46 -15.95 4.79
C GLU A 444 34.24 -15.03 4.74
N ARG A 445 34.10 -14.12 5.73
CA ARG A 445 32.97 -13.16 5.76
C ARG A 445 33.01 -12.17 4.60
N THR A 446 34.19 -11.64 4.29
CA THR A 446 34.36 -10.70 3.17
C THR A 446 34.14 -11.40 1.83
N ALA A 447 34.60 -12.65 1.68
CA ALA A 447 34.34 -13.46 0.50
C ALA A 447 32.84 -13.71 0.28
N GLN A 448 32.11 -14.02 1.35
CA GLN A 448 30.67 -14.17 1.29
C GLN A 448 29.98 -12.87 0.85
N ALA A 449 30.34 -11.74 1.46
CA ALA A 449 29.79 -10.44 1.08
C ALA A 449 30.08 -10.06 -0.39
N GLN A 450 31.27 -10.40 -0.91
CA GLN A 450 31.63 -10.18 -2.31
C GLN A 450 30.85 -11.10 -3.26
N LEU A 451 30.61 -12.36 -2.88
CA LEU A 451 29.74 -13.26 -3.63
C LEU A 451 28.30 -12.73 -3.69
N ASP A 452 27.79 -12.16 -2.60
CA ASP A 452 26.45 -11.58 -2.57
C ASP A 452 26.34 -10.36 -3.50
N LEU A 453 27.39 -9.53 -3.57
CA LEU A 453 27.48 -8.44 -4.54
C LEU A 453 27.42 -8.95 -5.98
N LEU A 454 28.13 -10.05 -6.29
CA LEU A 454 28.09 -10.68 -7.60
C LEU A 454 26.69 -11.22 -7.92
N GLN A 455 26.03 -11.89 -6.99
CA GLN A 455 24.65 -12.39 -7.16
C GLN A 455 23.66 -11.26 -7.45
N ARG A 456 23.80 -10.12 -6.74
CA ARG A 456 23.00 -8.91 -7.00
C ARG A 456 23.29 -8.35 -8.39
N ALA A 457 24.56 -8.25 -8.79
CA ALA A 457 24.94 -7.79 -10.12
C ALA A 457 24.38 -8.69 -11.23
N VAL A 458 24.43 -10.02 -11.06
CA VAL A 458 23.82 -11.01 -11.98
C VAL A 458 22.32 -10.82 -12.11
N THR A 459 21.64 -10.55 -10.99
CA THR A 459 20.19 -10.28 -10.98
C THR A 459 19.85 -8.98 -11.71
N LEU A 460 20.58 -7.90 -11.43
CA LEU A 460 20.41 -6.60 -12.10
C LEU A 460 20.66 -6.72 -13.61
N GLU A 461 21.69 -7.44 -14.01
CA GLU A 461 22.02 -7.65 -15.42
C GLU A 461 21.00 -8.53 -16.14
N THR A 462 20.53 -9.59 -15.48
CA THR A 462 19.41 -10.41 -15.98
C THR A 462 18.18 -9.54 -16.23
N ASN A 463 17.81 -8.71 -15.26
CA ASN A 463 16.67 -7.80 -15.39
C ASN A 463 16.87 -6.79 -16.52
N ARG A 464 18.07 -6.25 -16.70
CA ARG A 464 18.42 -5.35 -17.81
C ARG A 464 18.23 -6.02 -19.16
N LEU A 465 18.77 -7.23 -19.36
CA LEU A 465 18.68 -7.96 -20.63
C LEU A 465 17.25 -8.41 -20.94
N VAL A 466 16.51 -8.87 -19.93
CA VAL A 466 15.08 -9.18 -20.11
C VAL A 466 14.29 -7.93 -20.43
N ALA A 467 14.60 -6.79 -19.80
CA ALA A 467 13.93 -5.51 -20.08
C ALA A 467 14.23 -5.00 -21.50
N GLN A 468 15.46 -5.19 -21.99
CA GLN A 468 15.83 -4.84 -23.36
C GLN A 468 15.05 -5.66 -24.40
N ARG A 469 14.78 -6.95 -24.11
CA ARG A 469 14.03 -7.83 -25.02
C ARG A 469 12.52 -7.73 -24.89
N ARG A 470 12.01 -7.68 -23.67
CA ARG A 470 10.58 -7.83 -23.33
C ARG A 470 9.92 -6.56 -22.80
N GLY A 471 10.68 -5.48 -22.65
CA GLY A 471 10.23 -4.20 -22.10
C GLY A 471 10.42 -4.08 -20.58
N ARG A 472 10.76 -2.88 -20.12
CA ARG A 472 10.98 -2.56 -18.69
C ARG A 472 9.74 -2.79 -17.83
N ASP A 473 8.57 -2.42 -18.33
CA ASP A 473 7.29 -2.56 -17.59
C ASP A 473 6.99 -4.02 -17.22
N ARG A 474 7.36 -4.96 -18.10
CA ARG A 474 7.17 -6.39 -17.83
C ARG A 474 8.10 -6.88 -16.72
N VAL A 475 9.35 -6.41 -16.71
CA VAL A 475 10.35 -6.75 -15.69
C VAL A 475 9.98 -6.16 -14.34
N ALA A 476 9.53 -4.90 -14.32
CA ALA A 476 9.08 -4.22 -13.10
C ALA A 476 8.00 -5.02 -12.36
N ARG A 477 7.08 -5.69 -13.07
CA ARG A 477 5.98 -6.45 -12.44
C ARG A 477 6.41 -7.65 -11.60
N TYR A 478 7.56 -8.26 -11.87
CA TYR A 478 8.00 -9.49 -11.16
C TYR A 478 9.36 -9.36 -10.48
N ALA A 479 10.23 -8.46 -10.94
CA ALA A 479 11.59 -8.30 -10.44
C ALA A 479 11.73 -7.21 -9.37
N VAL A 480 10.69 -6.39 -9.19
CA VAL A 480 10.67 -5.29 -8.22
C VAL A 480 9.72 -5.67 -7.10
N PRO A 481 10.15 -5.63 -5.83
CA PRO A 481 9.25 -5.75 -4.70
C PRO A 481 8.19 -4.65 -4.80
N ARG A 482 6.92 -5.03 -4.84
CA ARG A 482 5.85 -4.04 -4.74
C ARG A 482 5.84 -3.51 -3.32
N THR A 483 5.77 -2.20 -3.15
CA THR A 483 5.49 -1.67 -1.83
C THR A 483 4.06 -2.10 -1.49
N ALA A 484 3.85 -2.96 -0.48
CA ALA A 484 2.51 -3.23 0.03
C ALA A 484 1.80 -1.90 0.33
N GLY A 485 0.83 -1.58 -0.53
CA GLY A 485 0.18 -0.27 -0.62
C GLY A 485 -0.47 0.11 0.71
N MET A 486 -0.05 1.23 1.26
CA MET A 486 -0.72 1.90 2.37
C MET A 486 -0.97 3.36 2.01
N ASP A 487 -1.45 3.61 0.78
CA ASP A 487 -2.25 4.77 0.38
C ASP A 487 -2.98 4.51 -0.95
N GLU A 488 -3.97 3.62 -0.86
CA GLU A 488 -5.27 3.54 -1.53
C GLU A 488 -5.63 2.06 -1.48
N PRO A 489 -6.61 1.64 -0.66
CA PRO A 489 -7.24 0.37 -0.95
C PRO A 489 -7.81 0.54 -2.36
N ASP A 490 -7.40 -0.31 -3.30
CA ASP A 490 -8.30 -0.62 -4.40
C ASP A 490 -9.66 -0.92 -3.74
N ALA A 491 -10.80 -0.61 -4.36
CA ALA A 491 -12.09 -0.85 -3.71
C ALA A 491 -12.28 -2.34 -3.29
N GLY A 492 -11.39 -3.23 -3.75
CA GLY A 492 -11.20 -4.59 -3.26
C GLY A 492 -10.44 -4.77 -1.94
N ASP A 493 -9.50 -3.91 -1.54
CA ASP A 493 -8.54 -4.16 -0.43
C ASP A 493 -9.13 -3.83 0.95
N THR A 494 -9.94 -2.77 1.07
CA THR A 494 -10.79 -2.55 2.27
C THR A 494 -11.87 -3.62 2.39
N SER A 495 -12.37 -4.12 1.26
CA SER A 495 -13.27 -5.27 1.22
C SER A 495 -12.56 -6.53 1.70
N GLU A 496 -11.30 -6.77 1.30
CA GLU A 496 -10.52 -7.94 1.68
C GLU A 496 -10.14 -7.90 3.16
N LEU A 497 -9.64 -6.78 3.69
CA LEU A 497 -9.40 -6.60 5.13
C LEU A 497 -10.69 -6.77 5.95
N ALA A 498 -11.79 -6.17 5.50
CA ALA A 498 -13.08 -6.34 6.14
C ALA A 498 -13.61 -7.77 6.02
N ALA A 499 -13.29 -8.48 4.93
CA ALA A 499 -13.68 -9.87 4.69
C ALA A 499 -12.84 -10.83 5.54
N VAL A 500 -11.52 -10.66 5.65
CA VAL A 500 -10.66 -11.44 6.56
C VAL A 500 -11.09 -11.20 8.01
N ARG A 501 -11.28 -9.94 8.42
CA ARG A 501 -11.78 -9.62 9.78
C ARG A 501 -13.16 -10.23 10.02
N ARG A 502 -14.09 -10.16 9.06
CA ARG A 502 -15.40 -10.83 9.16
C ARG A 502 -15.27 -12.34 9.28
N ALA A 503 -14.49 -12.99 8.41
CA ALA A 503 -14.27 -14.43 8.42
C ALA A 503 -13.65 -14.91 9.75
N VAL A 504 -12.68 -14.17 10.30
CA VAL A 504 -12.05 -14.50 11.58
C VAL A 504 -12.97 -14.21 12.77
N VAL A 505 -13.77 -13.12 12.71
CA VAL A 505 -14.79 -12.83 13.73
C VAL A 505 -15.90 -13.89 13.68
N ASP A 506 -16.32 -14.34 12.50
CA ASP A 506 -17.31 -15.39 12.31
C ASP A 506 -16.77 -16.75 12.78
N LEU A 507 -15.49 -17.04 12.53
CA LEU A 507 -14.79 -18.18 13.12
C LEU A 507 -14.80 -18.09 14.66
N GLY A 508 -14.42 -16.95 15.23
CA GLY A 508 -14.42 -16.71 16.68
C GLY A 508 -15.81 -16.82 17.30
N ARG A 509 -16.84 -16.24 16.65
CA ARG A 509 -18.24 -16.30 17.06
C ARG A 509 -18.76 -17.73 16.99
N THR A 510 -18.43 -18.47 15.94
CA THR A 510 -18.91 -19.84 15.78
C THR A 510 -18.22 -20.81 16.74
N LEU A 511 -16.91 -20.63 16.99
CA LEU A 511 -16.19 -21.34 18.06
C LEU A 511 -16.77 -21.01 19.44
N ALA A 512 -17.16 -19.75 19.69
CA ALA A 512 -17.82 -19.33 20.92
C ALA A 512 -19.25 -19.91 21.07
N VAL A 513 -20.01 -20.02 19.97
CA VAL A 513 -21.35 -20.61 19.94
C VAL A 513 -21.29 -22.14 20.12
N ARG A 514 -20.36 -22.83 19.45
CA ARG A 514 -20.11 -24.28 19.63
C ARG A 514 -19.65 -24.58 21.07
N GLN A 515 -18.77 -23.77 21.64
CA GLN A 515 -18.45 -23.84 23.07
C GLN A 515 -19.67 -23.58 23.95
N ALA A 516 -20.58 -22.68 23.58
CA ALA A 516 -21.81 -22.41 24.32
C ALA A 516 -22.86 -23.53 24.22
N THR A 517 -22.92 -24.28 23.13
CA THR A 517 -23.72 -25.51 23.04
C THR A 517 -23.13 -26.62 23.93
N THR A 518 -21.80 -26.73 24.02
CA THR A 518 -21.12 -27.59 25.01
C THR A 518 -21.37 -27.11 26.44
N ARG A 519 -21.45 -25.78 26.70
CA ARG A 519 -21.89 -25.20 28.00
C ARG A 519 -23.29 -25.66 28.40
N ARG A 520 -24.22 -25.82 27.45
CA ARG A 520 -25.61 -26.27 27.74
C ARG A 520 -25.66 -27.76 28.08
N ARG A 521 -24.91 -28.62 27.37
CA ARG A 521 -24.81 -30.06 27.67
C ARG A 521 -24.05 -30.35 28.97
N ALA A 522 -22.97 -29.64 29.27
CA ALA A 522 -22.18 -29.80 30.50
C ALA A 522 -22.86 -29.26 31.77
N ARG A 523 -23.89 -28.39 31.64
CA ARG A 523 -24.71 -27.91 32.77
C ARG A 523 -25.70 -28.94 33.30
N ALA A 524 -25.81 -30.11 32.66
CA ALA A 524 -26.51 -31.28 33.18
C ALA A 524 -25.64 -32.16 34.11
N GLY A 525 -24.54 -31.61 34.65
CA GLY A 525 -23.62 -32.32 35.53
C GLY A 525 -24.06 -32.47 37.00
N GLU A 526 -23.33 -33.36 37.69
CA GLU A 526 -23.50 -33.85 39.07
C GLU A 526 -23.75 -32.76 40.13
N ILE A 527 -24.59 -33.08 41.12
CA ILE A 527 -24.94 -32.20 42.24
C ILE A 527 -23.78 -32.18 43.24
N ASP A 528 -23.34 -30.99 43.67
CA ASP A 528 -22.42 -30.83 44.78
C ASP A 528 -23.19 -30.99 46.09
N LEU A 529 -23.25 -32.23 46.59
CA LEU A 529 -23.97 -32.61 47.81
C LEU A 529 -23.58 -31.77 49.03
N ARG A 530 -22.28 -31.44 49.20
CA ARG A 530 -21.80 -30.69 50.36
C ARG A 530 -22.27 -29.24 50.32
N SER A 531 -22.13 -28.59 49.17
CA SER A 531 -22.57 -27.21 48.97
C SER A 531 -24.10 -27.10 48.99
N THR A 532 -24.80 -28.12 48.49
CA THR A 532 -26.26 -28.22 48.53
C THR A 532 -26.77 -28.35 49.96
N LEU A 533 -26.32 -29.37 50.70
CA LEU A 533 -26.75 -29.61 52.08
C LEU A 533 -26.46 -28.43 52.99
N ARG A 534 -25.29 -27.79 52.84
CA ARG A 534 -24.94 -26.58 53.60
C ARG A 534 -25.91 -25.42 53.35
N ARG A 535 -26.36 -25.25 52.11
CA ARG A 535 -27.32 -24.21 51.72
C ARG A 535 -28.76 -24.57 52.13
N SER A 536 -29.03 -25.86 52.32
CA SER A 536 -30.33 -26.39 52.77
C SER A 536 -30.48 -26.45 54.29
N MET A 537 -29.47 -26.02 55.05
CA MET A 537 -29.55 -25.95 56.51
C MET A 537 -30.64 -24.99 56.99
N SER A 538 -30.91 -23.90 56.27
CA SER A 538 -31.99 -22.96 56.60
C SER A 538 -33.38 -23.53 56.33
N THR A 539 -33.48 -24.62 55.57
CA THR A 539 -34.73 -25.31 55.23
C THR A 539 -34.83 -26.67 55.94
N GLY A 540 -34.21 -26.79 57.12
CA GLY A 540 -34.28 -28.01 57.95
C GLY A 540 -33.53 -29.21 57.36
N GLY A 541 -32.55 -28.98 56.47
CA GLY A 541 -31.79 -30.04 55.80
C GLY A 541 -32.43 -30.55 54.51
N VAL A 542 -33.61 -30.06 54.13
CA VAL A 542 -34.30 -30.48 52.90
C VAL A 542 -33.74 -29.72 51.69
N PRO A 543 -33.18 -30.40 50.67
CA PRO A 543 -32.48 -29.76 49.56
C PRO A 543 -33.42 -29.19 48.47
N ILE A 544 -34.05 -28.06 48.80
CA ILE A 544 -34.96 -27.33 47.90
C ILE A 544 -34.18 -26.64 46.76
N THR A 545 -32.97 -26.16 47.02
CA THR A 545 -32.12 -25.49 46.03
C THR A 545 -30.82 -26.28 45.82
N LEU A 546 -30.78 -27.06 44.73
CA LEU A 546 -29.62 -27.88 44.37
C LEU A 546 -28.45 -27.01 43.88
N VAL A 547 -27.28 -27.16 44.49
CA VAL A 547 -26.03 -26.53 44.04
C VAL A 547 -25.28 -27.52 43.17
N ARG A 548 -25.14 -27.23 41.87
CA ARG A 548 -24.41 -28.10 40.94
C ARG A 548 -22.92 -27.82 40.96
N ARG A 549 -22.12 -28.88 40.76
CA ARG A 549 -20.66 -28.76 40.69
C ARG A 549 -20.30 -27.94 39.45
N LYS A 550 -19.54 -26.84 39.61
CA LYS A 550 -19.08 -26.03 38.48
C LYS A 550 -18.00 -26.80 37.71
N PRO A 551 -18.17 -27.13 36.41
CA PRO A 551 -17.10 -27.73 35.63
C PRO A 551 -15.94 -26.74 35.53
N ARG A 552 -14.71 -27.19 35.83
CA ARG A 552 -13.47 -26.45 35.53
C ARG A 552 -13.07 -26.75 34.09
N ILE A 553 -13.32 -25.81 33.19
CA ILE A 553 -12.96 -25.90 31.77
C ILE A 553 -11.74 -25.00 31.55
N ALA A 554 -10.64 -25.57 31.06
CA ALA A 554 -9.47 -24.80 30.67
C ALA A 554 -9.77 -24.00 29.39
N LYS A 555 -9.27 -22.76 29.30
CA LYS A 555 -9.39 -21.93 28.08
C LYS A 555 -8.62 -22.63 26.93
N PRO A 556 -9.14 -22.65 25.70
CA PRO A 556 -8.38 -23.17 24.56
C PRO A 556 -7.12 -22.30 24.35
N GLU A 557 -6.00 -22.94 24.09
CA GLU A 557 -4.71 -22.29 23.83
C GLU A 557 -4.43 -22.44 22.33
N LEU A 558 -4.36 -21.32 21.61
CA LEU A 558 -4.03 -21.31 20.20
C LEU A 558 -2.53 -21.05 20.06
N VAL A 559 -1.83 -21.91 19.34
CA VAL A 559 -0.43 -21.71 18.95
C VAL A 559 -0.37 -21.51 17.45
N VAL A 560 0.30 -20.45 17.04
CA VAL A 560 0.52 -20.11 15.63
C VAL A 560 2.02 -20.16 15.35
N LEU A 561 2.43 -20.98 14.37
CA LEU A 561 3.78 -20.99 13.81
C LEU A 561 3.77 -20.25 12.47
N CYS A 562 4.55 -19.18 12.36
CA CYS A 562 4.61 -18.31 11.19
C CYS A 562 6.02 -18.31 10.58
N ASP A 563 6.12 -18.57 9.28
CA ASP A 563 7.34 -18.38 8.50
C ASP A 563 7.65 -16.89 8.27
N MET A 564 8.91 -16.50 8.47
CA MET A 564 9.45 -15.13 8.35
C MET A 564 10.63 -15.01 7.37
N SER A 565 10.97 -16.07 6.65
CA SER A 565 12.16 -16.14 5.77
C SER A 565 12.10 -15.18 4.57
N SER A 566 13.25 -14.88 3.97
CA SER A 566 13.38 -13.92 2.85
C SER A 566 12.78 -14.42 1.52
N SER A 567 12.49 -15.73 1.38
CA SER A 567 11.66 -16.27 0.29
C SER A 567 10.16 -15.91 0.44
N VAL A 568 9.80 -15.35 1.60
CA VAL A 568 8.54 -14.69 1.94
C VAL A 568 8.81 -13.18 2.11
N ALA A 569 9.50 -12.55 1.15
CA ALA A 569 10.01 -11.17 1.19
C ALA A 569 9.01 -10.04 1.53
N GLU A 570 7.72 -10.35 1.66
CA GLU A 570 6.83 -9.61 2.55
C GLU A 570 6.13 -10.65 3.40
N PHE A 571 6.19 -10.54 4.73
CA PHE A 571 5.16 -11.13 5.59
C PHE A 571 3.84 -10.74 4.94
N SER A 572 3.18 -11.68 4.24
CA SER A 572 2.15 -11.27 3.28
C SER A 572 1.14 -10.43 4.06
N TYR A 573 0.73 -9.28 3.50
CA TYR A 573 -0.20 -8.37 4.18
C TYR A 573 -1.41 -9.14 4.76
N PHE A 574 -1.86 -10.16 4.02
CA PHE A 574 -2.83 -11.16 4.45
C PHE A 574 -2.43 -11.92 5.73
N THR A 575 -1.23 -12.48 5.82
CA THR A 575 -0.73 -13.16 7.04
C THR A 575 -0.74 -12.23 8.25
N LEU A 576 -0.31 -10.94 8.09
CA LEU A 576 -0.27 -9.99 9.22
C LEU A 576 -1.67 -9.72 9.75
N ILE A 577 -2.60 -9.49 8.82
CA ILE A 577 -4.01 -9.26 9.12
C ILE A 577 -4.62 -10.50 9.80
N LEU A 578 -4.30 -11.68 9.30
CA LEU A 578 -4.81 -12.93 9.85
C LEU A 578 -4.34 -13.13 11.29
N VAL A 579 -3.04 -12.96 11.57
CA VAL A 579 -2.47 -13.08 12.91
C VAL A 579 -3.06 -12.03 13.88
N ASP A 580 -3.19 -10.77 13.45
CA ASP A 580 -3.83 -9.70 14.23
C ASP A 580 -5.30 -10.04 14.57
N ALA A 581 -6.04 -10.51 13.56
CA ALA A 581 -7.44 -10.87 13.72
C ALA A 581 -7.61 -12.07 14.67
N LEU A 582 -6.73 -13.09 14.58
CA LEU A 582 -6.72 -14.23 15.50
C LEU A 582 -6.45 -13.78 16.94
N ARG A 583 -5.46 -12.92 17.17
CA ARG A 583 -5.17 -12.38 18.52
C ARG A 583 -6.38 -11.67 19.13
N LYS A 584 -7.06 -10.84 18.35
CA LYS A 584 -8.26 -10.10 18.81
C LYS A 584 -9.44 -11.02 19.09
N ALA A 585 -9.56 -12.14 18.37
CA ALA A 585 -10.65 -13.09 18.51
C ALA A 585 -10.48 -14.07 19.69
N PHE A 586 -9.26 -14.38 20.11
CA PHE A 586 -8.97 -15.43 21.10
C PHE A 586 -8.34 -14.89 22.40
N SER A 587 -8.77 -15.42 23.55
CA SER A 587 -8.33 -14.94 24.87
C SER A 587 -6.92 -15.37 25.32
N ARG A 588 -6.28 -16.29 24.59
CA ARG A 588 -4.89 -16.76 24.75
C ARG A 588 -4.38 -17.27 23.41
N VAL A 589 -3.47 -16.53 22.78
CA VAL A 589 -2.77 -16.91 21.55
C VAL A 589 -1.28 -16.77 21.82
N ARG A 590 -0.50 -17.79 21.46
CA ARG A 590 0.96 -17.73 21.45
C ARG A 590 1.41 -17.77 20.00
N ILE A 591 2.27 -16.84 19.63
CA ILE A 591 2.72 -16.66 18.25
C ILE A 591 4.22 -16.91 18.25
N PHE A 592 4.63 -17.82 17.38
CA PHE A 592 6.01 -18.20 17.17
C PHE A 592 6.37 -17.90 15.72
N ALA A 593 7.49 -17.22 15.54
CA ALA A 593 8.00 -16.78 14.25
C ALA A 593 9.31 -17.52 13.98
N PHE A 594 9.56 -17.93 12.74
CA PHE A 594 10.77 -18.68 12.41
C PHE A 594 11.39 -18.31 11.06
N ILE A 595 12.72 -18.39 11.01
CA ILE A 595 13.54 -18.32 9.79
C ILE A 595 14.32 -19.65 9.69
N ASP A 596 15.40 -19.79 10.47
CA ASP A 596 16.17 -21.04 10.64
C ASP A 596 15.99 -21.64 12.06
N THR A 597 15.60 -20.79 13.01
CA THR A 597 15.23 -21.11 14.40
C THR A 597 13.92 -20.44 14.75
N VAL A 598 13.26 -20.91 15.82
CA VAL A 598 11.93 -20.42 16.22
C VAL A 598 12.02 -19.59 17.50
N ASP A 599 11.42 -18.40 17.47
CA ASP A 599 11.29 -17.52 18.63
C ASP A 599 9.82 -17.19 18.93
N GLU A 600 9.48 -17.06 20.22
CA GLU A 600 8.16 -16.60 20.64
C GLU A 600 8.06 -15.08 20.53
N VAL A 601 7.17 -14.60 19.68
CA VAL A 601 6.98 -13.17 19.36
C VAL A 601 5.67 -12.61 19.88
N THR A 602 4.96 -13.35 20.74
CA THR A 602 3.62 -12.99 21.25
C THR A 602 3.52 -11.53 21.74
N ASP A 603 4.55 -11.01 22.42
CA ASP A 603 4.56 -9.66 23.00
C ASP A 603 4.79 -8.54 21.97
N LEU A 604 5.39 -8.84 20.82
CA LEU A 604 5.55 -7.89 19.71
C LEU A 604 4.20 -7.55 19.06
N PHE A 605 3.21 -8.42 19.23
CA PHE A 605 1.84 -8.22 18.79
C PHE A 605 0.98 -7.70 19.96
N ALA A 606 1.39 -6.64 20.67
CA ALA A 606 0.57 -6.01 21.71
C ALA A 606 -0.53 -5.07 21.11
N PRO A 607 -1.59 -4.72 21.87
CA PRO A 607 -2.59 -3.74 21.42
C PRO A 607 -1.97 -2.34 21.21
N GLY A 608 -2.13 -1.77 20.01
CA GLY A 608 -1.59 -0.46 19.66
C GLY A 608 -0.23 -0.49 18.96
N THR A 609 0.41 -1.66 18.86
CA THR A 609 1.66 -1.83 18.12
C THR A 609 1.39 -1.92 16.62
N ASP A 610 2.10 -1.14 15.81
CA ASP A 610 2.14 -1.34 14.36
C ASP A 610 2.93 -2.62 14.07
N LEU A 611 2.22 -3.64 13.61
CA LEU A 611 2.77 -4.96 13.34
C LEU A 611 3.83 -4.94 12.24
N ARG A 612 3.75 -4.00 11.30
CA ARG A 612 4.78 -3.83 10.26
C ARG A 612 6.08 -3.32 10.87
N VAL A 613 5.98 -2.36 11.79
CA VAL A 613 7.12 -1.80 12.52
C VAL A 613 7.71 -2.84 13.48
N ALA A 614 6.87 -3.64 14.15
CA ALA A 614 7.33 -4.70 15.03
C ALA A 614 8.07 -5.82 14.28
N VAL A 615 7.57 -6.21 13.10
CA VAL A 615 8.24 -7.18 12.22
C VAL A 615 9.51 -6.60 11.60
N ALA A 616 9.51 -5.33 11.17
CA ALA A 616 10.71 -4.66 10.69
C ALA A 616 11.78 -4.54 11.81
N LYS A 617 11.36 -4.25 13.04
CA LYS A 617 12.25 -4.26 14.22
C LYS A 617 12.78 -5.64 14.53
N LEU A 618 11.94 -6.67 14.53
CA LEU A 618 12.36 -8.07 14.71
C LEU A 618 13.40 -8.46 13.66
N ASN A 619 13.18 -8.12 12.40
CA ASN A 619 14.13 -8.37 11.32
C ASN A 619 15.44 -7.58 11.48
N SER A 620 15.39 -6.38 12.07
CA SER A 620 16.58 -5.56 12.34
C SER A 620 17.33 -5.91 13.62
N GLU A 621 16.66 -6.46 14.64
CA GLU A 621 17.24 -6.86 15.94
C GLU A 621 17.71 -8.33 15.92
N ALA A 622 17.09 -9.19 15.11
CA ALA A 622 17.57 -10.53 14.78
C ALA A 622 18.77 -10.54 13.80
N ALA A 623 19.35 -9.37 13.51
CA ALA A 623 20.42 -9.12 12.55
C ALA A 623 21.80 -9.67 12.97
N ILE A 624 21.86 -10.96 13.30
CA ILE A 624 23.09 -11.77 13.18
C ILE A 624 22.91 -12.86 12.10
N ASP A 625 21.71 -13.07 11.54
CA ASP A 625 21.49 -14.08 10.49
C ASP A 625 20.61 -13.54 9.34
N ILE A 626 21.13 -12.51 8.64
CA ILE A 626 20.43 -11.82 7.54
C ILE A 626 20.23 -12.72 6.29
N ASP A 627 20.75 -13.95 6.30
CA ASP A 627 20.70 -14.88 5.16
C ASP A 627 19.83 -16.14 5.38
N GLY A 628 19.05 -16.22 6.46
CA GLY A 628 18.31 -17.44 6.81
C GLY A 628 17.39 -17.95 5.69
N ARG A 629 17.78 -19.08 5.10
CA ARG A 629 17.00 -19.81 4.09
C ARG A 629 16.03 -20.71 4.84
N SER A 630 14.73 -20.58 4.58
CA SER A 630 13.68 -21.36 5.27
C SER A 630 14.00 -22.85 5.28
N ASP A 631 14.41 -23.34 6.45
CA ASP A 631 14.55 -24.75 6.76
C ASP A 631 13.42 -25.12 7.74
N TYR A 632 12.25 -25.41 7.18
CA TYR A 632 11.08 -25.82 7.96
C TYR A 632 11.40 -27.02 8.86
N GLY A 633 12.25 -27.94 8.40
CA GLY A 633 12.66 -29.10 9.19
C GLY A 633 13.39 -28.71 10.47
N ARG A 634 14.39 -27.82 10.34
CA ARG A 634 15.14 -27.28 11.47
C ARG A 634 14.29 -26.38 12.38
N ALA A 635 13.40 -25.58 11.80
CA ALA A 635 12.46 -24.77 12.57
C ALA A 635 11.55 -25.65 13.43
N LEU A 636 10.94 -26.69 12.87
CA LEU A 636 10.07 -27.60 13.62
C LEU A 636 10.80 -28.31 14.78
N GLU A 637 12.05 -28.71 14.59
CA GLU A 637 12.87 -29.27 15.68
C GLU A 637 13.25 -28.25 16.74
N SER A 638 13.64 -27.04 16.32
CA SER A 638 13.93 -25.94 17.22
C SER A 638 12.72 -25.63 18.09
N PHE A 639 11.51 -25.57 17.50
CA PHE A 639 10.27 -25.38 18.24
C PHE A 639 10.00 -26.51 19.23
N ALA A 640 10.07 -27.76 18.79
CA ALA A 640 9.81 -28.92 19.64
C ALA A 640 10.78 -29.00 20.83
N SER A 641 12.04 -28.62 20.61
CA SER A 641 13.10 -28.67 21.63
C SER A 641 13.08 -27.48 22.58
N ALA A 642 12.90 -26.26 22.07
CA ALA A 642 12.91 -25.03 22.87
C ALA A 642 11.60 -24.82 23.64
N TYR A 643 10.48 -25.29 23.09
CA TYR A 643 9.14 -25.07 23.65
C TYR A 643 8.34 -26.37 23.86
N PRO A 644 8.86 -27.36 24.61
CA PRO A 644 8.21 -28.67 24.77
C PRO A 644 6.82 -28.60 25.43
N ASN A 645 6.56 -27.55 26.21
CA ASN A 645 5.28 -27.34 26.90
C ASN A 645 4.29 -26.46 26.09
N ALA A 646 4.65 -26.02 24.88
CA ALA A 646 3.73 -25.24 24.05
C ALA A 646 2.60 -26.10 23.47
N MET A 647 2.87 -27.37 23.18
CA MET A 647 1.90 -28.33 22.67
C MET A 647 1.31 -29.18 23.79
N THR A 648 -0.03 -29.24 23.86
CA THR A 648 -0.77 -30.13 24.75
C THR A 648 -2.03 -30.64 24.05
N SER A 649 -2.68 -31.66 24.60
CA SER A 649 -3.99 -32.13 24.12
C SER A 649 -5.13 -31.11 24.22
N ARG A 650 -4.85 -29.89 24.71
CA ARG A 650 -5.77 -28.74 24.74
C ARG A 650 -5.41 -27.65 23.73
N THR A 651 -4.26 -27.76 23.08
CA THR A 651 -3.72 -26.77 22.16
C THR A 651 -4.24 -27.01 20.75
N SER A 652 -4.63 -25.94 20.05
CA SER A 652 -4.84 -25.98 18.60
C SER A 652 -3.61 -25.38 17.92
N LEU A 653 -3.06 -26.06 16.91
CA LEU A 653 -1.91 -25.62 16.13
C LEU A 653 -2.36 -25.08 14.77
N ILE A 654 -1.89 -23.88 14.42
CA ILE A 654 -1.98 -23.34 13.06
C ILE A 654 -0.56 -23.08 12.57
N VAL A 655 -0.18 -23.69 11.44
CA VAL A 655 1.05 -23.36 10.73
C VAL A 655 0.70 -22.46 9.55
N ILE A 656 1.42 -21.36 9.36
CA ILE A 656 1.25 -20.45 8.23
C ILE A 656 2.58 -20.33 7.51
N GLY A 657 2.62 -20.74 6.25
CA GLY A 657 3.87 -20.77 5.47
C GLY A 657 3.75 -21.53 4.15
N ASP A 658 4.66 -21.28 3.22
CA ASP A 658 4.67 -21.83 1.85
C ASP A 658 5.16 -23.29 1.75
N ALA A 659 5.78 -23.82 2.80
CA ALA A 659 6.40 -25.13 2.86
C ALA A 659 7.55 -25.34 1.86
N ARG A 660 8.30 -24.28 1.51
CA ARG A 660 9.56 -24.42 0.76
C ARG A 660 10.70 -24.72 1.72
N SER A 661 11.39 -25.83 1.50
CA SER A 661 12.47 -26.29 2.40
C SER A 661 13.87 -26.07 1.83
N ASN A 662 14.01 -25.38 0.69
CA ASN A 662 15.32 -25.11 0.08
C ASN A 662 16.18 -26.37 -0.13
N TYR A 663 15.54 -27.51 -0.43
CA TYR A 663 16.14 -28.85 -0.54
C TYR A 663 16.66 -29.47 0.78
N SER A 664 16.43 -28.83 1.92
CA SER A 664 16.67 -29.41 3.25
C SER A 664 15.67 -30.50 3.58
N ASP A 665 16.07 -31.42 4.47
CA ASP A 665 15.21 -32.49 4.99
C ASP A 665 13.97 -31.87 5.68
N PRO A 666 12.74 -32.20 5.25
CA PRO A 666 11.53 -31.65 5.83
C PRO A 666 11.27 -32.09 7.28
N ARG A 667 11.95 -33.14 7.77
CA ARG A 667 11.77 -33.69 9.13
C ARG A 667 10.31 -33.95 9.50
N ALA A 668 9.56 -34.51 8.56
CA ALA A 668 8.11 -34.71 8.67
C ALA A 668 7.67 -35.52 9.91
N ALA A 669 8.56 -36.35 10.47
CA ALA A 669 8.31 -37.06 11.73
C ALA A 669 8.09 -36.10 12.91
N VAL A 670 8.82 -35.00 12.98
CA VAL A 670 8.69 -34.00 14.05
C VAL A 670 7.34 -33.29 13.96
N LEU A 671 6.90 -32.95 12.74
CA LEU A 671 5.56 -32.40 12.52
C LEU A 671 4.47 -33.39 12.96
N ARG A 672 4.63 -34.68 12.64
CA ARG A 672 3.69 -35.74 13.05
C ARG A 672 3.52 -35.77 14.57
N ASP A 673 4.62 -35.69 15.32
CA ASP A 673 4.58 -35.72 16.79
C ASP A 673 3.90 -34.47 17.38
N LEU A 674 4.15 -33.30 16.78
CA LEU A 674 3.47 -32.05 17.14
C LEU A 674 1.96 -32.13 16.86
N VAL A 675 1.57 -32.64 15.69
CA VAL A 675 0.17 -32.83 15.30
C VAL A 675 -0.53 -33.84 16.21
N ALA A 676 0.12 -34.96 16.54
CA ALA A 676 -0.42 -35.97 17.44
C ALA A 676 -0.64 -35.44 18.87
N SER A 677 0.18 -34.47 19.29
CA SER A 677 0.08 -33.82 20.59
C SER A 677 -0.99 -32.73 20.64
N ALA A 678 -1.41 -32.18 19.49
CA ALA A 678 -2.39 -31.12 19.38
C ALA A 678 -3.82 -31.64 19.33
N LYS A 679 -4.77 -30.86 19.86
CA LYS A 679 -6.20 -31.16 19.76
C LYS A 679 -6.71 -31.05 18.32
N HIS A 680 -6.21 -30.04 17.61
CA HIS A 680 -6.49 -29.77 16.20
C HIS A 680 -5.21 -29.17 15.60
N ALA A 681 -4.87 -29.54 14.37
CA ALA A 681 -3.72 -28.99 13.65
C ALA A 681 -4.08 -28.73 12.19
N ARG A 682 -3.76 -27.53 11.70
CA ARG A 682 -3.96 -27.17 10.28
C ARG A 682 -2.79 -26.34 9.76
N TRP A 683 -2.50 -26.48 8.48
CA TRP A 683 -1.51 -25.68 7.78
C TRP A 683 -2.20 -24.81 6.73
N LEU A 684 -2.01 -23.50 6.81
CA LEU A 684 -2.49 -22.52 5.83
C LEU A 684 -1.32 -22.16 4.90
N ASN A 685 -1.37 -22.68 3.67
CA ASN A 685 -0.33 -22.48 2.69
C ASN A 685 -0.76 -21.39 1.67
N PRO A 686 -0.04 -20.26 1.57
CA PRO A 686 -0.37 -19.19 0.64
C PRO A 686 -0.05 -19.52 -0.84
N GLU A 687 0.76 -20.56 -1.10
CA GLU A 687 1.02 -21.00 -2.47
C GLU A 687 -0.14 -21.82 -3.04
N PRO A 688 -0.47 -21.63 -4.34
CA PRO A 688 -1.51 -22.40 -5.00
C PRO A 688 -1.13 -23.88 -5.04
N ARG A 689 -2.12 -24.78 -4.89
CA ARG A 689 -1.92 -26.24 -4.91
C ARG A 689 -1.13 -26.76 -6.11
N SER A 690 -1.24 -26.07 -7.26
CA SER A 690 -0.50 -26.41 -8.48
C SER A 690 1.02 -26.30 -8.34
N ARG A 691 1.54 -25.62 -7.33
CA ARG A 691 2.98 -25.46 -7.04
C ARG A 691 3.47 -26.37 -5.93
N TRP A 692 2.58 -27.07 -5.22
CA TRP A 692 2.97 -28.01 -4.18
C TRP A 692 3.72 -29.18 -4.83
N GLY A 693 4.89 -29.52 -4.28
CA GLY A 693 5.77 -30.56 -4.85
C GLY A 693 6.58 -30.10 -6.06
N THR A 694 6.55 -28.81 -6.42
CA THR A 694 7.42 -28.25 -7.47
C THR A 694 8.65 -27.57 -6.88
N GLY A 695 9.82 -27.78 -7.50
CA GLY A 695 11.07 -27.18 -7.04
C GLY A 695 11.52 -27.77 -5.70
N ASP A 696 11.70 -26.89 -4.71
CA ASP A 696 12.12 -27.17 -3.34
C ASP A 696 10.93 -27.26 -2.35
N SER A 697 9.70 -27.38 -2.86
CA SER A 697 8.49 -27.49 -2.05
C SER A 697 8.40 -28.84 -1.33
N ALA A 698 8.42 -28.80 0.01
CA ALA A 698 8.16 -29.93 0.89
C ALA A 698 6.67 -30.12 1.25
N ALA A 699 5.77 -29.37 0.60
CA ALA A 699 4.33 -29.39 0.89
C ALA A 699 3.71 -30.80 0.83
N GLU A 700 4.19 -31.67 -0.05
CA GLU A 700 3.72 -33.06 -0.16
C GLU A 700 4.10 -33.91 1.06
N ALA A 701 5.31 -33.74 1.59
CA ALA A 701 5.75 -34.43 2.80
C ALA A 701 4.95 -33.97 4.04
N TYR A 702 4.63 -32.68 4.13
CA TYR A 702 3.88 -32.14 5.27
C TYR A 702 2.38 -32.46 5.22
N ARG A 703 1.73 -32.43 4.04
CA ARG A 703 0.28 -32.69 3.94
C ARG A 703 -0.11 -34.12 4.31
N GLU A 704 0.83 -35.07 4.31
CA GLU A 704 0.61 -36.41 4.85
C GLU A 704 0.45 -36.42 6.38
N GLN A 705 1.03 -35.43 7.07
CA GLN A 705 1.09 -35.36 8.52
C GLN A 705 0.09 -34.35 9.10
N ILE A 706 -0.23 -33.28 8.36
CA ILE A 706 -1.16 -32.23 8.78
C ILE A 706 -2.16 -31.91 7.66
N THR A 707 -3.39 -31.55 8.04
CA THR A 707 -4.36 -31.04 7.06
C THR A 707 -3.89 -29.70 6.51
N MET A 708 -3.43 -29.69 5.26
CA MET A 708 -2.93 -28.50 4.57
C MET A 708 -3.98 -27.92 3.61
N CYS A 709 -4.22 -26.62 3.74
CA CYS A 709 -5.21 -25.86 2.97
C CYS A 709 -4.52 -24.76 2.17
N GLU A 710 -4.91 -24.59 0.91
CA GLU A 710 -4.56 -23.39 0.14
C GLU A 710 -5.31 -22.19 0.73
N CYS A 711 -4.59 -21.15 1.12
CA CYS A 711 -5.15 -19.99 1.80
C CYS A 711 -4.34 -18.74 1.47
N ARG A 712 -4.74 -18.04 0.41
CA ARG A 712 -4.10 -16.81 -0.09
C ARG A 712 -4.98 -15.56 -0.02
N ASN A 713 -6.26 -15.72 0.32
CA ASN A 713 -7.23 -14.63 0.39
C ASN A 713 -8.39 -14.95 1.37
N ALA A 714 -9.24 -13.95 1.61
CA ALA A 714 -10.36 -14.03 2.55
C ALA A 714 -11.41 -15.09 2.20
N ASP A 715 -11.67 -15.33 0.91
CA ASP A 715 -12.67 -16.30 0.45
C ASP A 715 -12.20 -17.74 0.72
N GLN A 716 -10.92 -18.01 0.45
CA GLN A 716 -10.30 -19.29 0.77
C GLN A 716 -10.27 -19.52 2.29
N LEU A 717 -9.94 -18.49 3.08
CA LEU A 717 -10.02 -18.57 4.54
C LEU A 717 -11.45 -18.87 5.01
N SER A 718 -12.46 -18.20 4.45
CA SER A 718 -13.87 -18.43 4.76
C SER A 718 -14.31 -19.86 4.41
N SER A 719 -13.80 -20.41 3.31
CA SER A 719 -14.06 -21.81 2.90
C SER A 719 -13.41 -22.81 3.87
N VAL A 720 -12.16 -22.55 4.26
CA VAL A 720 -11.43 -23.33 5.28
C VAL A 720 -12.18 -23.30 6.62
N VAL A 721 -12.72 -22.14 7.00
CA VAL A 721 -13.56 -21.97 8.19
C VAL A 721 -14.86 -22.75 8.04
N ALA A 722 -15.55 -22.68 6.91
CA ALA A 722 -16.79 -23.41 6.66
C ALA A 722 -16.60 -24.94 6.74
N GLU A 723 -15.51 -25.47 6.18
CA GLU A 723 -15.16 -26.90 6.33
C GLU A 723 -15.00 -27.31 7.80
N LEU A 724 -14.40 -26.45 8.63
CA LEU A 724 -14.30 -26.69 10.08
C LEU A 724 -15.66 -26.67 10.78
N LEU A 725 -16.68 -26.05 10.18
CA LEU A 725 -18.05 -25.96 10.72
C LEU A 725 -18.94 -27.14 10.31
N ASP A 726 -18.58 -27.86 9.26
CA ASP A 726 -19.31 -29.04 8.79
C ASP A 726 -18.70 -30.36 9.32
N SER A 727 -17.45 -30.33 9.77
CA SER A 727 -16.83 -31.34 10.65
C SER A 727 -17.20 -31.13 12.13
#